data_AF-A0A427XUK6-F1
#
_entry.id   AF-A0A427XUK6-F1
#
_cell.length_a   1.000
_cell.length_b   1.000
_cell.length_c   1.000
_cell.angle_alpha   90.00
_cell.angle_beta   90.00
_cell.angle_gamma   90.00
#
_symmetry.space_group_name_H-M   'P 1'
#
loop_
_entity.id
_entity.type
_entity.pdbx_description
1 polymer ?
#
loop_
_entity_poly.entity_id
_entity_poly.type
_entity_poly.pdbx_seq_one_letter_code
_entity_poly.pdbx_strand_id
1 'polypeptide(L)'
;MAPIAISTANGHTNGQGHGNGHSHAHANGHTNANSHTNANGHTNTDGPTKSQSKGHSASGIPVATFKPPATTVAGVINAVASVSLESKRPPLPPRRAGSDSSVNGTGFGARSTGSAPSVSGESSGSELRSTFRDVANSVWVITGAHEGVPAGFTAISINCVSIDPPMITFNLGRNSSSLNTLTRSLRFAAHLLDHDAGDTAKRFAQSTDQRFVDTSKWAWHADGLPELHGVSLARLSGSIVSFSAAGDNLLALCRVDTTVRREGRPLVHHQGGYHTLAPLGAAGTAGAVASPRPRDRRIYLNAFDMCCIGHQSPGLWTHPFDKADTYKDLEYWTNLAQLLEKGGFDCLFLADVLGTYDVYKGTRDTAIATATQVPVNDPTIPISAMAAVTKKLGFGITVSLTYELPYAFARRMSTLDHLTKGRVAWNVVTGYLKSAALNLGLTEQVEHDERYNIAEEFIEVTYKLWEGSWEQDAVVKDRRKGIYADPAKVHDINHEGKYFKVPGAHLCEPSPQRTPFIFQAGASPKGQSFGGRHAEAVFISGPTPAYLKKTVASVRKSAVDAGRDPYAIKVFTLVTIITGATDEEAQAKYDDLKQFVSIDGALTLYGGWAGVDLSQVPLDQPLQYVENDSIRSVNRMWSKQSGIEDEWTARKVGEKIAIGGLGPLLVGSGKTVAKTLEEWVDITDVDGFNLAYATSPGTFEDIIEYVVPELRKSGRLPPVDQEDARPLTLRERLGGNAHVAPTHPAYKYKISK
;
A
#
# COMPACT_ATOMS: atom_id res chain seq x y z
N MET A 1 -42.23 35.49 -43.88
CA MET A 1 -43.70 35.56 -44.03
C MET A 1 -44.35 34.81 -42.87
N ALA A 2 -45.59 35.13 -42.53
CA ALA A 2 -46.41 34.58 -41.43
C ALA A 2 -47.90 34.65 -41.87
N PRO A 3 -48.91 34.14 -41.13
CA PRO A 3 -48.91 33.50 -39.80
C PRO A 3 -49.48 32.05 -39.86
N ILE A 4 -49.96 31.39 -38.79
CA ILE A 4 -51.19 31.63 -37.98
C ILE A 4 -50.95 31.23 -36.51
N ALA A 5 -51.69 31.82 -35.56
CA ALA A 5 -51.60 31.58 -34.11
C ALA A 5 -52.98 31.60 -33.41
N ILE A 6 -53.05 31.14 -32.15
CA ILE A 6 -54.10 31.27 -31.10
C ILE A 6 -53.69 30.32 -29.95
N SER A 7 -53.85 30.56 -28.63
CA SER A 7 -53.93 31.72 -27.70
C SER A 7 -53.73 31.13 -26.26
N THR A 8 -53.64 31.76 -25.08
CA THR A 8 -53.86 33.10 -24.45
C THR A 8 -52.78 33.28 -23.33
N ALA A 9 -52.37 34.46 -22.85
CA ALA A 9 -53.05 35.53 -22.08
C ALA A 9 -53.53 35.07 -20.66
N ASN A 10 -53.23 35.70 -19.51
CA ASN A 10 -52.53 36.95 -19.11
C ASN A 10 -51.77 36.74 -17.76
N GLY A 11 -50.90 37.60 -17.20
CA GLY A 11 -50.33 38.93 -17.55
C GLY A 11 -49.24 39.31 -16.51
N HIS A 12 -48.17 40.07 -16.84
CA HIS A 12 -48.02 41.54 -16.65
C HIS A 12 -47.89 42.03 -15.17
N THR A 13 -46.95 42.91 -14.76
CA THR A 13 -45.85 43.62 -15.47
C THR A 13 -44.74 44.18 -14.54
N ASN A 14 -43.60 44.55 -15.15
CA ASN A 14 -42.41 45.26 -14.62
C ASN A 14 -42.66 46.57 -13.81
N GLY A 15 -41.62 47.06 -13.09
CA GLY A 15 -41.51 48.49 -12.71
C GLY A 15 -40.26 48.90 -11.91
N GLN A 16 -39.31 49.61 -12.55
CA GLN A 16 -38.03 50.15 -12.02
C GLN A 16 -38.14 51.18 -10.87
N GLY A 17 -37.00 51.51 -10.21
CA GLY A 17 -36.68 52.93 -9.91
C GLY A 17 -35.89 53.30 -8.63
N HIS A 18 -34.58 53.57 -8.80
CA HIS A 18 -33.71 54.58 -8.10
C HIS A 18 -33.77 54.89 -6.57
N GLY A 19 -32.57 55.14 -5.99
CA GLY A 19 -32.34 56.45 -5.33
C GLY A 19 -31.52 56.53 -4.03
N ASN A 20 -30.19 56.76 -4.13
CA ASN A 20 -29.26 57.52 -3.26
C ASN A 20 -29.45 57.66 -1.72
N GLY A 21 -28.32 57.68 -0.98
CA GLY A 21 -28.12 58.73 0.05
C GLY A 21 -27.25 58.44 1.30
N HIS A 22 -25.96 58.83 1.24
CA HIS A 22 -25.12 59.29 2.37
C HIS A 22 -24.85 58.38 3.61
N SER A 23 -24.04 58.83 4.59
CA SER A 23 -22.56 58.84 4.57
C SER A 23 -21.96 59.55 5.80
N HIS A 24 -21.20 58.85 6.65
CA HIS A 24 -20.09 59.37 7.51
C HIS A 24 -19.26 58.14 7.95
N ALA A 25 -17.92 58.06 7.93
CA ALA A 25 -16.82 59.01 8.10
C ALA A 25 -16.39 59.26 9.56
N HIS A 26 -15.30 58.60 9.96
CA HIS A 26 -14.34 59.14 10.91
C HIS A 26 -12.94 58.62 10.58
N ALA A 27 -11.93 59.46 10.77
CA ALA A 27 -10.53 59.12 10.59
C ALA A 27 -9.71 59.62 11.78
N ASN A 28 -8.56 59.00 12.00
CA ASN A 28 -7.38 59.62 12.59
C ASN A 28 -6.16 58.82 12.11
N GLY A 29 -5.09 59.53 11.78
CA GLY A 29 -3.81 58.91 11.40
C GLY A 29 -2.67 59.58 12.14
N HIS A 30 -1.49 58.98 12.08
CA HIS A 30 -0.25 59.68 12.39
C HIS A 30 0.79 59.38 11.32
N THR A 31 1.38 60.45 10.81
CA THR A 31 2.55 60.40 9.95
C THR A 31 3.81 60.27 10.79
N ASN A 32 4.84 59.64 10.24
CA ASN A 32 6.13 60.30 10.20
C ASN A 32 6.97 59.80 9.02
N ALA A 33 7.90 60.64 8.56
CA ALA A 33 8.78 60.35 7.43
C ALA A 33 10.22 60.68 7.79
N ASN A 34 11.15 59.92 7.23
CA ASN A 34 12.51 60.29 6.81
C ASN A 34 13.04 59.06 6.03
N SER A 35 13.29 59.10 4.72
CA SER A 35 14.23 59.98 4.00
C SER A 35 15.68 59.79 4.48
N HIS A 36 16.47 59.08 3.69
CA HIS A 36 17.79 59.54 3.29
C HIS A 36 18.28 58.77 2.05
N THR A 37 18.81 59.52 1.09
CA THR A 37 19.45 59.04 -0.13
C THR A 37 20.94 58.83 0.09
N ASN A 38 21.56 57.83 -0.55
CA ASN A 38 22.45 58.13 -1.68
C ASN A 38 22.84 56.88 -2.51
N ALA A 39 23.47 57.12 -3.66
CA ALA A 39 23.87 56.12 -4.64
C ALA A 39 25.41 56.05 -4.82
N ASN A 40 25.85 55.22 -5.78
CA ASN A 40 27.23 54.93 -6.20
C ASN A 40 28.02 54.01 -5.22
N GLY A 41 28.76 52.98 -5.64
CA GLY A 41 28.91 52.34 -6.95
C GLY A 41 30.36 52.34 -7.48
N HIS A 42 30.89 51.16 -7.82
CA HIS A 42 31.97 50.97 -8.82
C HIS A 42 32.17 49.49 -9.19
N THR A 43 32.86 49.26 -10.32
CA THR A 43 33.18 47.98 -10.96
C THR A 43 34.62 47.54 -10.69
N ASN A 44 34.93 46.22 -10.70
CA ASN A 44 35.77 45.59 -11.74
C ASN A 44 36.25 44.13 -11.49
N THR A 45 36.43 43.42 -12.62
CA THR A 45 37.45 42.39 -12.97
C THR A 45 37.72 41.13 -12.11
N ASP A 46 37.46 39.98 -12.75
CA ASP A 46 38.37 38.87 -13.07
C ASP A 46 39.23 38.13 -12.00
N GLY A 47 39.19 36.80 -12.07
CA GLY A 47 40.18 35.91 -11.43
C GLY A 47 39.75 34.43 -11.31
N PRO A 48 40.20 33.50 -12.19
CA PRO A 48 39.76 32.11 -12.19
C PRO A 48 40.73 31.13 -11.49
N THR A 49 40.19 30.08 -10.84
CA THR A 49 40.98 28.96 -10.29
C THR A 49 40.46 27.59 -10.70
N LYS A 50 41.36 26.73 -11.18
CA LYS A 50 41.11 25.32 -11.54
C LYS A 50 41.06 24.44 -10.28
N SER A 51 40.34 23.32 -10.34
CA SER A 51 40.56 22.16 -9.47
C SER A 51 40.72 20.89 -10.32
N GLN A 52 41.51 19.92 -9.84
CA GLN A 52 41.91 18.72 -10.59
C GLN A 52 41.16 17.47 -10.12
N SER A 53 41.08 16.49 -11.01
CA SER A 53 40.64 15.13 -10.70
C SER A 53 41.73 14.31 -9.98
N LYS A 54 41.32 13.46 -9.04
CA LYS A 54 42.05 12.26 -8.60
C LYS A 54 41.05 11.16 -8.22
N GLY A 55 41.22 9.96 -8.77
CA GLY A 55 40.62 8.73 -8.25
C GLY A 55 41.62 7.94 -7.40
N HIS A 56 41.17 6.88 -6.73
CA HIS A 56 42.01 5.90 -6.01
C HIS A 56 41.47 4.47 -6.19
N SER A 57 42.31 3.47 -5.90
CA SER A 57 42.17 2.07 -6.33
C SER A 57 41.79 1.09 -5.20
N ALA A 58 41.54 -0.17 -5.58
CA ALA A 58 41.14 -1.27 -4.70
C ALA A 58 42.32 -2.12 -4.18
N SER A 59 42.05 -2.97 -3.19
CA SER A 59 42.96 -4.01 -2.65
C SER A 59 42.18 -5.23 -2.12
N GLY A 60 42.71 -6.45 -2.31
CA GLY A 60 42.10 -7.71 -1.86
C GLY A 60 42.91 -8.47 -0.80
N ILE A 61 42.38 -9.61 -0.32
CA ILE A 61 42.93 -10.43 0.77
C ILE A 61 42.93 -11.94 0.36
N PRO A 62 43.98 -12.73 0.66
CA PRO A 62 44.11 -14.12 0.20
C PRO A 62 43.45 -15.18 1.11
N VAL A 63 43.34 -16.42 0.60
CA VAL A 63 42.75 -17.61 1.25
C VAL A 63 43.82 -18.70 1.47
N ALA A 64 43.68 -19.50 2.53
CA ALA A 64 44.51 -20.67 2.81
C ALA A 64 43.68 -21.97 2.85
N THR A 65 44.31 -23.10 2.50
CA THR A 65 43.66 -24.42 2.39
C THR A 65 44.13 -25.39 3.48
N PHE A 66 43.30 -26.40 3.79
CA PHE A 66 43.60 -27.45 4.79
C PHE A 66 43.22 -28.83 4.26
N LYS A 67 43.84 -29.90 4.80
CA LYS A 67 43.71 -31.28 4.30
C LYS A 67 43.72 -32.31 5.45
N PRO A 68 42.76 -33.24 5.54
CA PRO A 68 42.63 -34.14 6.70
C PRO A 68 43.42 -35.46 6.57
N PRO A 69 43.83 -36.08 7.69
CA PRO A 69 44.30 -37.47 7.75
C PRO A 69 43.12 -38.45 7.93
N ALA A 70 43.37 -39.76 7.72
CA ALA A 70 42.38 -40.82 7.83
C ALA A 70 42.69 -41.83 8.96
N THR A 71 41.66 -42.49 9.51
CA THR A 71 41.78 -43.59 10.46
C THR A 71 40.63 -44.59 10.23
N THR A 72 40.88 -45.88 10.44
CA THR A 72 40.04 -46.98 9.88
C THR A 72 39.15 -47.70 10.90
N VAL A 73 38.24 -48.52 10.37
CA VAL A 73 37.03 -49.10 11.00
C VAL A 73 37.24 -49.89 12.31
N ALA A 74 38.47 -50.34 12.62
CA ALA A 74 38.74 -51.22 13.76
C ALA A 74 38.50 -50.57 15.15
N GLY A 75 38.54 -49.24 15.27
CA GLY A 75 38.49 -48.56 16.57
C GLY A 75 37.15 -48.60 17.32
N VAL A 76 36.04 -48.92 16.64
CA VAL A 76 34.68 -48.70 17.17
C VAL A 76 34.22 -49.77 18.16
N ILE A 77 34.77 -50.99 18.09
CA ILE A 77 34.24 -52.15 18.84
C ILE A 77 34.70 -52.18 20.31
N ASN A 78 35.92 -51.76 20.62
CA ASN A 78 36.49 -51.89 21.97
C ASN A 78 36.00 -50.85 23.00
N ALA A 79 35.28 -49.81 22.57
CA ALA A 79 34.83 -48.72 23.46
C ALA A 79 33.59 -49.07 24.33
N VAL A 80 33.02 -50.28 24.17
CA VAL A 80 31.75 -50.68 24.81
C VAL A 80 31.94 -51.46 26.11
N ALA A 81 33.18 -51.86 26.44
CA ALA A 81 33.47 -52.83 27.52
C ALA A 81 34.33 -52.28 28.67
N SER A 82 33.99 -51.12 29.26
CA SER A 82 34.57 -50.70 30.56
C SER A 82 33.73 -49.66 31.32
N VAL A 83 33.96 -49.61 32.64
CA VAL A 83 33.36 -48.77 33.70
C VAL A 83 32.02 -49.26 34.26
N SER A 84 32.04 -49.62 35.55
CA SER A 84 30.93 -50.19 36.33
C SER A 84 30.05 -49.14 37.01
N LEU A 85 28.91 -49.60 37.52
CA LEU A 85 28.02 -48.87 38.42
C LEU A 85 28.70 -48.53 39.75
N GLU A 86 28.57 -47.28 40.22
CA GLU A 86 28.51 -46.98 41.65
C GLU A 86 27.62 -45.75 41.92
N SER A 87 27.12 -45.58 43.14
CA SER A 87 26.02 -44.64 43.43
C SER A 87 26.29 -43.70 44.62
N LYS A 88 25.84 -42.45 44.50
CA LYS A 88 25.58 -41.49 45.60
C LYS A 88 24.70 -40.33 45.11
N ARG A 89 23.82 -39.82 45.98
CA ARG A 89 23.03 -38.59 45.79
C ARG A 89 23.35 -37.59 46.91
N PRO A 90 23.53 -36.29 46.62
CA PRO A 90 23.39 -35.21 47.60
C PRO A 90 21.91 -34.78 47.80
N PRO A 91 21.57 -34.04 48.88
CA PRO A 91 20.18 -33.72 49.26
C PRO A 91 19.64 -32.38 48.72
N LEU A 92 18.34 -32.16 48.90
CA LEU A 92 17.61 -30.92 48.55
C LEU A 92 17.64 -29.88 49.71
N PRO A 93 17.62 -28.56 49.40
CA PRO A 93 17.49 -27.49 50.40
C PRO A 93 16.04 -27.28 50.88
N PRO A 94 15.81 -26.66 52.05
CA PRO A 94 14.50 -26.59 52.72
C PRO A 94 13.62 -25.40 52.28
N ARG A 95 12.30 -25.56 52.48
CA ARG A 95 11.30 -24.46 52.42
C ARG A 95 11.41 -23.54 53.65
N ARG A 96 11.04 -22.27 53.48
CA ARG A 96 10.52 -21.38 54.54
C ARG A 96 9.12 -20.89 54.17
N ALA A 97 8.35 -20.44 55.16
CA ALA A 97 6.97 -19.99 54.98
C ALA A 97 6.63 -18.79 55.87
N GLY A 98 5.77 -17.90 55.33
CA GLY A 98 4.72 -17.13 56.02
C GLY A 98 5.05 -16.19 57.19
N SER A 99 4.73 -14.90 56.99
CA SER A 99 4.05 -14.05 57.99
C SER A 99 3.49 -12.78 57.32
N ASP A 100 2.25 -12.41 57.63
CA ASP A 100 1.54 -11.22 57.10
C ASP A 100 1.86 -9.92 57.86
N SER A 101 1.63 -8.75 57.23
CA SER A 101 0.85 -7.64 57.83
C SER A 101 0.61 -6.42 56.91
N SER A 102 -0.65 -6.23 56.48
CA SER A 102 -1.43 -4.97 56.44
C SER A 102 -0.90 -3.62 55.85
N VAL A 103 -1.65 -3.14 54.84
CA VAL A 103 -2.33 -1.81 54.74
C VAL A 103 -1.62 -0.57 54.11
N ASN A 104 -2.30 -0.05 53.07
CA ASN A 104 -2.38 1.32 52.49
C ASN A 104 -1.14 2.16 52.11
N GLY A 105 -1.16 2.68 50.87
CA GLY A 105 -0.37 3.84 50.43
C GLY A 105 -0.38 4.04 48.90
N THR A 106 -0.74 5.24 48.42
CA THR A 106 -0.70 5.60 46.99
C THR A 106 0.62 6.27 46.60
N GLY A 107 1.13 5.99 45.39
CA GLY A 107 2.29 6.71 44.85
C GLY A 107 2.80 6.17 43.51
N PHE A 108 2.80 7.01 42.46
CA PHE A 108 3.53 6.75 41.22
C PHE A 108 5.02 7.08 41.42
N GLY A 109 5.93 6.22 40.94
CA GLY A 109 7.38 6.39 41.08
C GLY A 109 8.16 5.90 39.86
N ALA A 110 9.16 6.68 39.45
CA ALA A 110 9.93 6.60 38.20
C ALA A 110 10.51 5.21 37.82
N ARG A 111 10.68 5.00 36.50
CA ARG A 111 11.52 3.91 35.95
C ARG A 111 13.00 4.19 36.24
N SER A 112 13.71 3.20 36.77
CA SER A 112 15.18 3.23 36.88
C SER A 112 15.86 2.65 35.64
N THR A 113 17.07 3.13 35.33
CA THR A 113 17.92 2.63 34.25
C THR A 113 18.69 1.38 34.68
N GLY A 114 18.57 0.28 33.94
CA GLY A 114 19.28 -0.97 34.23
C GLY A 114 20.76 -0.94 33.83
N SER A 115 21.62 -1.50 34.68
CA SER A 115 23.06 -1.69 34.42
C SER A 115 23.36 -3.01 33.69
N ALA A 116 24.51 -3.08 33.02
CA ALA A 116 24.96 -4.29 32.32
C ALA A 116 25.51 -5.36 33.30
N PRO A 117 25.35 -6.67 33.01
CA PRO A 117 25.84 -7.74 33.90
C PRO A 117 27.34 -8.02 33.73
N SER A 118 28.00 -8.39 34.83
CA SER A 118 29.38 -8.92 34.86
C SER A 118 29.41 -10.44 34.69
N VAL A 119 30.41 -10.97 33.97
CA VAL A 119 30.56 -12.42 33.70
C VAL A 119 31.76 -13.01 34.44
N SER A 120 31.52 -13.94 35.36
CA SER A 120 32.56 -14.81 35.94
C SER A 120 31.95 -16.07 36.59
N GLY A 121 32.17 -17.24 36.00
CA GLY A 121 31.74 -18.53 36.53
C GLY A 121 31.83 -19.63 35.46
N GLU A 122 32.15 -20.87 35.87
CA GLU A 122 32.03 -22.04 34.98
C GLU A 122 30.55 -22.37 34.76
N SER A 123 30.14 -22.61 33.51
CA SER A 123 28.73 -22.81 33.16
C SER A 123 28.22 -24.16 33.63
N SER A 124 27.17 -24.15 34.45
CA SER A 124 26.51 -25.38 34.88
C SER A 124 25.73 -26.02 33.73
N GLY A 125 25.56 -27.35 33.77
CA GLY A 125 24.69 -28.07 32.83
C GLY A 125 23.23 -27.66 32.90
N SER A 126 22.82 -26.98 33.98
CA SER A 126 21.52 -26.31 34.14
C SER A 126 21.43 -25.01 33.34
N GLU A 127 22.46 -24.15 33.39
CA GLU A 127 22.52 -22.92 32.60
C GLU A 127 22.63 -23.22 31.11
N LEU A 128 23.51 -24.16 30.72
CA LEU A 128 23.63 -24.61 29.34
C LEU A 128 22.27 -25.11 28.79
N ARG A 129 21.53 -25.89 29.59
CA ARG A 129 20.17 -26.35 29.25
C ARG A 129 19.14 -25.22 29.21
N SER A 130 19.36 -24.13 29.95
CA SER A 130 18.52 -22.94 29.88
C SER A 130 18.82 -22.16 28.60
N THR A 131 20.07 -21.85 28.29
CA THR A 131 20.45 -21.15 27.04
C THR A 131 20.03 -21.94 25.80
N PHE A 132 20.20 -23.26 25.80
CA PHE A 132 19.77 -24.11 24.67
C PHE A 132 18.24 -24.32 24.59
N ARG A 133 17.45 -23.82 25.56
CA ARG A 133 15.99 -23.74 25.44
C ARG A 133 15.55 -22.65 24.45
N ASP A 134 16.33 -21.58 24.37
CA ASP A 134 16.11 -20.43 23.49
C ASP A 134 16.58 -20.70 22.04
N VAL A 135 17.26 -21.82 21.80
CA VAL A 135 17.72 -22.24 20.47
C VAL A 135 16.62 -23.02 19.74
N ALA A 136 16.04 -22.39 18.72
CA ALA A 136 15.09 -23.04 17.83
C ALA A 136 15.79 -24.04 16.89
N ASN A 137 15.38 -25.30 16.91
CA ASN A 137 15.98 -26.38 16.11
C ASN A 137 14.94 -27.08 15.23
N SER A 138 15.29 -27.43 13.98
CA SER A 138 14.43 -28.28 13.13
C SER A 138 14.27 -29.69 13.73
N VAL A 139 13.07 -30.26 13.64
CA VAL A 139 12.76 -31.58 14.21
C VAL A 139 12.85 -32.66 13.15
N TRP A 140 13.61 -33.71 13.46
CA TRP A 140 13.80 -34.88 12.61
C TRP A 140 13.45 -36.18 13.36
N VAL A 141 13.20 -37.25 12.63
CA VAL A 141 13.30 -38.63 13.15
C VAL A 141 14.44 -39.34 12.43
N ILE A 142 15.38 -39.88 13.18
CA ILE A 142 16.35 -40.86 12.65
C ILE A 142 15.68 -42.24 12.71
N THR A 143 15.72 -43.00 11.62
CA THR A 143 15.37 -44.43 11.59
C THR A 143 16.55 -45.27 11.11
N GLY A 144 16.53 -46.56 11.46
CA GLY A 144 17.51 -47.56 11.08
C GLY A 144 16.95 -48.96 11.26
N ALA A 145 17.61 -49.97 10.72
CA ALA A 145 17.23 -51.36 10.91
C ALA A 145 18.44 -52.29 10.93
N HIS A 146 18.33 -53.37 11.71
CA HIS A 146 19.32 -54.44 11.79
C HIS A 146 18.55 -55.76 11.96
N GLU A 147 18.89 -56.78 11.17
CA GLU A 147 18.24 -58.11 11.20
C GLU A 147 16.69 -58.05 11.11
N GLY A 148 16.17 -57.08 10.34
CA GLY A 148 14.72 -56.86 10.16
C GLY A 148 14.03 -56.11 11.32
N VAL A 149 14.73 -55.78 12.40
CA VAL A 149 14.19 -55.03 13.54
C VAL A 149 14.31 -53.52 13.28
N PRO A 150 13.21 -52.77 13.18
CA PRO A 150 13.24 -51.32 13.00
C PRO A 150 13.57 -50.59 14.32
N ALA A 151 14.35 -49.53 14.23
CA ALA A 151 14.63 -48.61 15.33
C ALA A 151 14.59 -47.16 14.84
N GLY A 152 14.43 -46.23 15.77
CA GLY A 152 14.42 -44.80 15.45
C GLY A 152 14.01 -43.92 16.63
N PHE A 153 14.39 -42.64 16.56
CA PHE A 153 14.20 -41.66 17.65
C PHE A 153 14.11 -40.23 17.10
N THR A 154 13.45 -39.34 17.84
CA THR A 154 13.36 -37.91 17.50
C THR A 154 14.70 -37.22 17.77
N ALA A 155 15.23 -36.52 16.78
CA ALA A 155 16.49 -35.77 16.85
C ALA A 155 16.27 -34.30 16.50
N ILE A 156 16.86 -33.41 17.30
CA ILE A 156 16.96 -31.96 17.04
C ILE A 156 18.41 -31.52 16.84
N SER A 157 19.34 -32.48 16.74
CA SER A 157 20.80 -32.29 16.71
C SER A 157 21.40 -32.43 15.29
N ILE A 158 20.55 -32.47 14.25
CA ILE A 158 21.01 -32.70 12.88
C ILE A 158 21.68 -31.44 12.32
N ASN A 159 22.92 -31.60 11.85
CA ASN A 159 23.71 -30.54 11.22
C ASN A 159 24.30 -31.04 9.90
N CYS A 160 24.45 -30.16 8.92
CA CYS A 160 25.24 -30.43 7.71
C CYS A 160 26.73 -30.27 8.03
N VAL A 161 27.56 -31.21 7.57
CA VAL A 161 29.01 -31.23 7.79
C VAL A 161 29.77 -30.92 6.49
N SER A 162 29.28 -31.43 5.36
CA SER A 162 29.75 -31.03 4.04
C SER A 162 28.63 -31.17 3.01
N ILE A 163 28.72 -30.37 1.94
CA ILE A 163 27.86 -30.46 0.76
C ILE A 163 28.48 -31.41 -0.28
N ASP A 164 29.81 -31.46 -0.37
CA ASP A 164 30.56 -32.36 -1.25
C ASP A 164 31.79 -32.96 -0.50
N PRO A 165 31.86 -34.30 -0.31
CA PRO A 165 30.75 -35.22 -0.43
C PRO A 165 29.62 -34.84 0.55
N PRO A 166 28.34 -35.15 0.26
CA PRO A 166 27.22 -34.76 1.11
C PRO A 166 27.26 -35.54 2.44
N MET A 167 27.41 -34.80 3.55
CA MET A 167 27.58 -35.36 4.90
C MET A 167 26.78 -34.59 5.95
N ILE A 168 26.27 -35.33 6.94
CA ILE A 168 25.56 -34.79 8.11
C ILE A 168 26.09 -35.41 9.40
N THR A 169 25.76 -34.79 10.54
CA THR A 169 25.91 -35.38 11.87
C THR A 169 24.61 -35.38 12.64
N PHE A 170 24.45 -36.32 13.58
CA PHE A 170 23.42 -36.28 14.62
C PHE A 170 23.94 -36.87 15.95
N ASN A 171 23.34 -36.46 17.06
CA ASN A 171 23.65 -37.01 18.39
C ASN A 171 22.74 -38.22 18.70
N LEU A 172 23.35 -39.30 19.20
CA LEU A 172 22.68 -40.52 19.64
C LEU A 172 23.04 -40.77 21.11
N GLY A 173 22.07 -40.57 22.01
CA GLY A 173 22.29 -40.76 23.45
C GLY A 173 22.66 -42.21 23.80
N ARG A 174 23.61 -42.41 24.71
CA ARG A 174 24.09 -43.75 25.12
C ARG A 174 23.00 -44.64 25.73
N ASN A 175 21.92 -44.03 26.22
CA ASN A 175 20.75 -44.72 26.80
C ASN A 175 19.59 -44.88 25.78
N SER A 176 19.81 -44.59 24.49
CA SER A 176 18.77 -44.75 23.45
C SER A 176 18.54 -46.22 23.12
N SER A 177 17.28 -46.67 23.11
CA SER A 177 16.91 -48.01 22.63
C SER A 177 17.27 -48.24 21.16
N SER A 178 17.55 -47.19 20.39
CA SER A 178 18.01 -47.28 19.00
C SER A 178 19.53 -47.38 18.85
N LEU A 179 20.30 -47.33 19.95
CA LEU A 179 21.75 -47.39 19.92
C LEU A 179 22.27 -48.65 19.24
N ASN A 180 21.89 -49.82 19.75
CA ASN A 180 22.38 -51.12 19.28
C ASN A 180 22.06 -51.38 17.79
N THR A 181 20.89 -50.94 17.32
CA THR A 181 20.50 -51.07 15.91
C THR A 181 21.35 -50.20 15.00
N LEU A 182 21.56 -48.92 15.35
CA LEU A 182 22.30 -47.97 14.50
C LEU A 182 23.82 -48.21 14.51
N THR A 183 24.39 -48.64 15.65
CA THR A 183 25.82 -48.97 15.72
C THR A 183 26.17 -50.28 15.00
N ARG A 184 25.21 -51.20 14.84
CA ARG A 184 25.39 -52.45 14.08
C ARG A 184 25.00 -52.35 12.61
N SER A 185 24.00 -51.55 12.26
CA SER A 185 23.57 -51.38 10.86
C SER A 185 24.55 -50.54 10.05
N LEU A 186 25.16 -49.52 10.69
CA LEU A 186 25.88 -48.42 10.03
C LEU A 186 25.09 -47.78 8.88
N ARG A 187 23.75 -47.86 8.94
CA ARG A 187 22.78 -47.42 7.93
C ARG A 187 21.65 -46.66 8.62
N PHE A 188 21.29 -45.51 8.06
CA PHE A 188 20.28 -44.61 8.61
C PHE A 188 19.39 -44.04 7.51
N ALA A 189 18.16 -43.67 7.88
CA ALA A 189 17.39 -42.63 7.22
C ALA A 189 17.08 -41.51 8.22
N ALA A 190 16.98 -40.27 7.74
CA ALA A 190 16.68 -39.08 8.53
C ALA A 190 15.51 -38.32 7.88
N HIS A 191 14.43 -38.19 8.64
CA HIS A 191 13.14 -37.64 8.20
C HIS A 191 12.94 -36.25 8.79
N LEU A 192 13.06 -35.19 7.99
CA LEU A 192 12.69 -33.82 8.40
C LEU A 192 11.17 -33.75 8.52
N LEU A 193 10.65 -33.44 9.70
CA LEU A 193 9.21 -33.45 9.93
C LEU A 193 8.50 -32.19 9.42
N ASP A 194 7.32 -32.39 8.84
CA ASP A 194 6.38 -31.31 8.48
C ASP A 194 5.64 -30.79 9.73
N HIS A 195 5.13 -29.57 9.64
CA HIS A 195 4.62 -28.79 10.78
C HIS A 195 3.41 -29.41 11.53
N ASP A 196 2.70 -30.34 10.90
CA ASP A 196 1.58 -31.10 11.48
C ASP A 196 2.04 -32.40 12.16
N ALA A 197 3.25 -32.89 11.88
CA ALA A 197 3.79 -34.16 12.37
C ALA A 197 4.22 -34.15 13.86
N GLY A 198 3.72 -33.21 14.66
CA GLY A 198 4.05 -33.06 16.08
C GLY A 198 3.81 -34.32 16.92
N ASP A 199 2.78 -35.12 16.60
CA ASP A 199 2.52 -36.38 17.30
C ASP A 199 3.47 -37.51 16.90
N THR A 200 4.01 -37.49 15.67
CA THR A 200 5.12 -38.36 15.28
C THR A 200 6.37 -37.99 16.07
N ALA A 201 6.68 -36.70 16.21
CA ALA A 201 7.81 -36.22 17.01
C ALA A 201 7.68 -36.62 18.49
N LYS A 202 6.47 -36.55 19.07
CA LYS A 202 6.19 -37.06 20.43
C LYS A 202 6.40 -38.57 20.53
N ARG A 203 5.83 -39.37 19.62
CA ARG A 203 5.96 -40.84 19.60
C ARG A 203 7.43 -41.27 19.58
N PHE A 204 8.24 -40.68 18.71
CA PHE A 204 9.65 -41.02 18.57
C PHE A 204 10.58 -40.42 19.66
N ALA A 205 10.07 -39.54 20.53
CA ALA A 205 10.78 -39.03 21.69
C ALA A 205 10.60 -39.88 22.97
N GLN A 206 9.63 -40.80 23.00
CA GLN A 206 9.38 -41.66 24.16
C GLN A 206 10.44 -42.76 24.31
N SER A 207 10.84 -43.05 25.55
CA SER A 207 11.71 -44.19 25.91
C SER A 207 10.95 -45.52 25.95
N THR A 208 10.23 -45.84 24.87
CA THR A 208 9.39 -47.03 24.73
C THR A 208 9.66 -47.72 23.39
N ASP A 209 9.38 -49.02 23.31
CA ASP A 209 9.62 -49.83 22.10
C ASP A 209 8.44 -49.79 21.11
N GLN A 210 7.30 -49.19 21.50
CA GLN A 210 6.08 -49.17 20.68
C GLN A 210 6.11 -48.21 19.47
N ARG A 211 7.25 -47.57 19.17
CA ARG A 211 7.39 -46.55 18.12
C ARG A 211 6.94 -47.03 16.73
N PHE A 212 7.12 -48.33 16.43
CA PHE A 212 6.79 -48.97 15.15
C PHE A 212 5.59 -49.94 15.20
N VAL A 213 4.84 -50.02 16.31
CA VAL A 213 3.71 -50.97 16.44
C VAL A 213 2.54 -50.62 15.52
N ASP A 214 2.27 -49.32 15.31
CA ASP A 214 1.29 -48.86 14.32
C ASP A 214 1.89 -48.87 12.90
N THR A 215 1.72 -50.00 12.22
CA THR A 215 2.15 -50.25 10.84
C THR A 215 1.36 -49.47 9.78
N SER A 216 0.34 -48.69 10.15
CA SER A 216 -0.28 -47.74 9.20
C SER A 216 0.59 -46.51 8.95
N LYS A 217 1.47 -46.16 9.90
CA LYS A 217 2.26 -44.91 9.90
C LYS A 217 3.64 -45.05 9.28
N TRP A 218 4.06 -46.27 8.93
CA TRP A 218 5.39 -46.53 8.41
C TRP A 218 5.40 -47.76 7.48
N ALA A 219 6.41 -47.86 6.63
CA ALA A 219 6.66 -49.05 5.80
C ALA A 219 8.17 -49.27 5.59
N TRP A 220 8.53 -50.41 5.02
CA TRP A 220 9.89 -50.66 4.54
C TRP A 220 10.13 -49.95 3.21
N HIS A 221 11.11 -49.05 3.16
CA HIS A 221 11.59 -48.48 1.90
C HIS A 221 12.50 -49.47 1.15
N ALA A 222 12.66 -49.29 -0.16
CA ALA A 222 13.45 -50.17 -1.03
C ALA A 222 14.95 -50.25 -0.69
N ASP A 223 15.47 -49.34 0.15
CA ASP A 223 16.85 -49.36 0.67
C ASP A 223 17.02 -50.04 2.04
N GLY A 224 15.98 -50.78 2.48
CA GLY A 224 15.98 -51.60 3.69
C GLY A 224 15.73 -50.84 4.99
N LEU A 225 15.29 -49.57 4.92
CA LEU A 225 15.15 -48.67 6.06
C LEU A 225 13.67 -48.29 6.32
N PRO A 226 13.26 -48.01 7.58
CA PRO A 226 11.88 -47.63 7.89
C PRO A 226 11.53 -46.23 7.37
N GLU A 227 10.44 -46.14 6.60
CA GLU A 227 9.88 -44.92 6.02
C GLU A 227 8.69 -44.40 6.85
N LEU A 228 8.56 -43.08 7.03
CA LEU A 228 7.43 -42.49 7.78
C LEU A 228 6.39 -41.87 6.83
N HIS A 229 5.19 -42.44 6.78
CA HIS A 229 4.14 -42.07 5.84
C HIS A 229 3.62 -40.64 6.04
N GLY A 230 3.59 -39.84 4.97
CA GLY A 230 2.92 -38.53 4.92
C GLY A 230 3.58 -37.40 5.72
N VAL A 231 4.42 -37.69 6.71
CA VAL A 231 4.91 -36.73 7.72
C VAL A 231 6.27 -36.08 7.42
N SER A 232 6.97 -36.52 6.37
CA SER A 232 8.34 -36.09 6.07
C SER A 232 8.42 -35.07 4.93
N LEU A 233 8.99 -33.89 5.19
CA LEU A 233 9.38 -32.90 4.18
C LEU A 233 10.59 -33.30 3.36
N ALA A 234 11.54 -33.96 4.01
CA ALA A 234 12.74 -34.47 3.37
C ALA A 234 13.14 -35.79 4.02
N ARG A 235 13.67 -36.69 3.18
CA ARG A 235 14.30 -37.94 3.57
C ARG A 235 15.74 -37.93 3.09
N LEU A 236 16.68 -38.02 4.02
CA LEU A 236 18.08 -38.33 3.72
C LEU A 236 18.29 -39.81 4.07
N SER A 237 19.01 -40.60 3.27
CA SER A 237 19.49 -41.91 3.72
C SER A 237 20.91 -42.17 3.27
N GLY A 238 21.61 -43.04 3.99
CA GLY A 238 22.96 -43.43 3.63
C GLY A 238 23.66 -44.25 4.71
N SER A 239 24.96 -43.98 4.86
CA SER A 239 25.89 -44.76 5.69
C SER A 239 26.46 -43.92 6.83
N ILE A 240 26.60 -44.56 8.01
CA ILE A 240 27.29 -43.97 9.17
C ILE A 240 28.78 -44.29 9.03
N VAL A 241 29.61 -43.26 8.92
CA VAL A 241 31.05 -43.34 8.68
C VAL A 241 31.81 -43.60 9.98
N SER A 242 31.40 -42.94 11.07
CA SER A 242 31.99 -43.12 12.40
C SER A 242 31.06 -42.66 13.51
N PHE A 243 31.33 -43.13 14.73
CA PHE A 243 30.78 -42.58 15.97
C PHE A 243 31.91 -42.04 16.83
N SER A 244 31.76 -40.81 17.34
CA SER A 244 32.69 -40.18 18.28
C SER A 244 32.03 -40.00 19.65
N ALA A 245 32.74 -40.32 20.73
CA ALA A 245 32.20 -40.13 22.09
C ALA A 245 32.12 -38.65 22.46
N ALA A 246 30.92 -38.17 22.82
CA ALA A 246 30.65 -36.77 23.15
C ALA A 246 29.78 -36.70 24.43
N GLY A 247 30.43 -36.80 25.60
CA GLY A 247 29.73 -36.85 26.89
C GLY A 247 28.81 -38.08 27.01
N ASP A 248 27.55 -37.84 27.37
CA ASP A 248 26.46 -38.82 27.46
C ASP A 248 25.91 -39.27 26.09
N ASN A 249 26.41 -38.70 24.99
CA ASN A 249 26.03 -38.99 23.62
C ASN A 249 27.18 -39.62 22.82
N LEU A 250 26.83 -40.22 21.68
CA LEU A 250 27.71 -40.44 20.54
C LEU A 250 27.34 -39.45 19.43
N LEU A 251 28.32 -38.77 18.86
CA LEU A 251 28.16 -38.00 17.63
C LEU A 251 28.35 -38.96 16.45
N ALA A 252 27.28 -39.24 15.71
CA ALA A 252 27.33 -40.00 14.47
C ALA A 252 27.72 -39.06 13.32
N LEU A 253 28.77 -39.41 12.57
CA LEU A 253 29.13 -38.76 11.31
C LEU A 253 28.66 -39.63 10.14
N CYS A 254 27.88 -39.06 9.24
CA CYS A 254 27.14 -39.80 8.21
C CYS A 254 27.41 -39.24 6.81
N ARG A 255 27.53 -40.14 5.82
CA ARG A 255 27.46 -39.79 4.40
C ARG A 255 26.02 -40.01 3.91
N VAL A 256 25.47 -39.03 3.21
CA VAL A 256 24.16 -39.12 2.58
C VAL A 256 24.35 -39.73 1.20
N ASP A 257 23.73 -40.89 0.96
CA ASP A 257 23.78 -41.59 -0.33
C ASP A 257 22.54 -41.24 -1.19
N THR A 258 21.39 -40.89 -0.58
CA THR A 258 20.19 -40.42 -1.28
C THR A 258 19.49 -39.26 -0.54
N THR A 259 18.81 -38.38 -1.29
CA THR A 259 17.99 -37.28 -0.78
C THR A 259 16.69 -37.18 -1.57
N VAL A 260 15.55 -37.13 -0.86
CA VAL A 260 14.22 -36.84 -1.41
C VAL A 260 13.64 -35.65 -0.65
N ARG A 261 12.96 -34.73 -1.33
CA ARG A 261 12.35 -33.53 -0.72
C ARG A 261 11.01 -33.18 -1.37
N ARG A 262 10.07 -32.70 -0.56
CA ARG A 262 8.84 -32.00 -0.96
C ARG A 262 8.82 -30.56 -0.43
N GLU A 263 7.85 -29.78 -0.88
CA GLU A 263 7.53 -28.48 -0.27
C GLU A 263 6.66 -28.64 0.98
N GLY A 264 6.66 -27.62 1.85
CA GLY A 264 5.94 -27.58 3.13
C GLY A 264 6.71 -26.80 4.19
N ARG A 265 6.31 -26.88 5.46
CA ARG A 265 6.86 -26.05 6.56
C ARG A 265 7.49 -26.92 7.65
N PRO A 266 8.76 -26.73 8.03
CA PRO A 266 9.40 -27.63 9.00
C PRO A 266 8.80 -27.47 10.40
N LEU A 267 8.64 -28.59 11.07
CA LEU A 267 8.42 -28.64 12.51
C LEU A 267 9.69 -28.16 13.22
N VAL A 268 9.54 -27.26 14.18
CA VAL A 268 10.64 -26.68 14.97
C VAL A 268 10.40 -26.89 16.45
N HIS A 269 11.45 -27.26 17.18
CA HIS A 269 11.44 -27.35 18.64
C HIS A 269 12.12 -26.11 19.24
N HIS A 270 11.42 -25.42 20.14
CA HIS A 270 11.86 -24.21 20.84
C HIS A 270 11.10 -24.12 22.17
N GLN A 271 11.68 -23.55 23.23
CA GLN A 271 11.05 -23.43 24.56
C GLN A 271 10.54 -24.74 25.20
N GLY A 272 10.94 -25.91 24.70
CA GLY A 272 10.41 -27.22 25.12
C GLY A 272 9.08 -27.60 24.46
N GLY A 273 8.59 -26.80 23.50
CA GLY A 273 7.40 -27.05 22.69
C GLY A 273 7.73 -27.34 21.23
N TYR A 274 6.71 -27.79 20.49
CA TYR A 274 6.74 -27.89 19.04
C TYR A 274 6.01 -26.70 18.42
N HIS A 275 6.62 -26.11 17.40
CA HIS A 275 6.21 -24.88 16.73
C HIS A 275 6.33 -25.03 15.21
N THR A 276 5.66 -24.15 14.48
CA THR A 276 5.81 -23.98 13.03
C THR A 276 6.56 -22.69 12.77
N LEU A 277 7.52 -22.68 11.84
CA LEU A 277 8.05 -21.41 11.33
C LEU A 277 6.95 -20.68 10.56
N ALA A 278 6.72 -19.41 10.91
CA ALA A 278 5.97 -18.52 10.03
C ALA A 278 6.67 -18.45 8.66
N PRO A 279 5.93 -18.28 7.54
CA PRO A 279 6.55 -18.19 6.22
C PRO A 279 7.64 -17.11 6.19
N LEU A 280 8.77 -17.40 5.55
CA LEU A 280 9.81 -16.38 5.33
C LEU A 280 9.20 -15.23 4.51
N GLY A 281 9.08 -14.07 5.14
CA GLY A 281 8.21 -12.97 4.73
C GLY A 281 7.29 -12.43 5.85
N ALA A 282 7.08 -13.20 6.93
CA ALA A 282 6.25 -12.81 8.08
C ALA A 282 7.00 -12.06 9.21
N ALA A 283 8.31 -11.84 9.06
CA ALA A 283 9.12 -10.99 9.92
C ALA A 283 9.95 -10.05 9.03
N GLY A 284 9.92 -8.75 9.31
CA GLY A 284 10.25 -7.73 8.32
C GLY A 284 11.75 -7.49 8.12
N THR A 285 12.20 -7.52 6.86
CA THR A 285 12.91 -6.41 6.22
C THR A 285 12.99 -6.59 4.70
N ALA A 286 12.80 -5.48 3.96
CA ALA A 286 13.11 -5.25 2.54
C ALA A 286 13.02 -6.45 1.55
N GLY A 287 11.95 -6.52 0.73
CA GLY A 287 11.99 -7.31 -0.51
C GLY A 287 10.72 -8.02 -0.97
N ALA A 288 9.52 -7.62 -0.53
CA ALA A 288 8.28 -8.28 -0.92
C ALA A 288 7.92 -8.08 -2.41
N VAL A 289 8.36 -9.00 -3.27
CA VAL A 289 7.62 -9.34 -4.49
C VAL A 289 6.41 -10.15 -4.03
N ALA A 290 5.23 -9.54 -4.05
CA ALA A 290 4.02 -10.18 -3.57
C ALA A 290 3.68 -11.45 -4.37
N SER A 291 3.16 -12.46 -3.67
CA SER A 291 2.56 -13.64 -4.31
C SER A 291 1.46 -13.20 -5.30
N PRO A 292 1.42 -13.73 -6.54
CA PRO A 292 0.39 -13.35 -7.50
C PRO A 292 -1.01 -13.54 -6.94
N ARG A 293 -1.80 -12.47 -6.93
CA ARG A 293 -3.21 -12.53 -6.53
C ARG A 293 -4.03 -13.36 -7.53
N PRO A 294 -5.16 -13.95 -7.12
CA PRO A 294 -6.02 -14.73 -8.03
C PRO A 294 -6.41 -13.94 -9.29
N ARG A 295 -6.39 -14.60 -10.45
CA ARG A 295 -6.68 -14.02 -11.79
C ARG A 295 -8.17 -13.79 -12.05
N ASP A 296 -9.03 -14.21 -11.14
CA ASP A 296 -10.47 -13.99 -11.11
C ASP A 296 -10.86 -12.83 -10.16
N ARG A 297 -9.89 -12.11 -9.60
CA ARG A 297 -10.16 -11.01 -8.68
C ARG A 297 -10.96 -9.88 -9.31
N ARG A 298 -11.89 -9.33 -8.51
CA ARG A 298 -12.70 -8.15 -8.82
C ARG A 298 -11.83 -6.97 -9.27
N ILE A 299 -12.35 -6.24 -10.26
CA ILE A 299 -11.88 -4.93 -10.73
C ILE A 299 -12.77 -3.86 -10.09
N TYR A 300 -12.17 -2.81 -9.54
CA TYR A 300 -12.90 -1.64 -9.03
C TYR A 300 -12.98 -0.54 -10.09
N LEU A 301 -14.15 0.08 -10.26
CA LEU A 301 -14.37 1.12 -11.28
C LEU A 301 -14.74 2.46 -10.65
N ASN A 302 -13.91 3.47 -10.87
CA ASN A 302 -14.19 4.85 -10.51
C ASN A 302 -14.44 5.67 -11.78
N ALA A 303 -15.44 6.54 -11.78
CA ALA A 303 -15.56 7.61 -12.78
C ALA A 303 -14.64 8.76 -12.36
N PHE A 304 -13.87 9.31 -13.30
CA PHE A 304 -12.93 10.40 -13.04
C PHE A 304 -13.41 11.68 -13.74
N ASP A 305 -14.09 12.52 -12.97
CA ASP A 305 -14.72 13.76 -13.40
C ASP A 305 -14.13 14.95 -12.60
N MET A 306 -14.58 16.16 -12.88
CA MET A 306 -14.16 17.40 -12.25
C MET A 306 -15.28 18.43 -12.38
N CYS A 307 -15.47 19.30 -11.39
CA CYS A 307 -16.55 20.30 -11.46
C CYS A 307 -16.20 21.50 -12.37
N CYS A 308 -15.85 21.20 -13.63
CA CYS A 308 -15.47 22.12 -14.70
C CYS A 308 -15.98 21.60 -16.05
N ILE A 309 -15.68 22.30 -17.15
CA ILE A 309 -16.05 21.87 -18.51
C ILE A 309 -15.02 20.90 -19.11
N GLY A 310 -13.81 21.37 -19.43
CA GLY A 310 -12.76 20.55 -20.04
C GLY A 310 -11.79 19.95 -19.02
N HIS A 311 -12.03 18.70 -18.59
CA HIS A 311 -11.19 18.02 -17.59
C HIS A 311 -9.91 17.39 -18.16
N GLN A 312 -10.02 16.32 -18.97
CA GLN A 312 -8.87 15.56 -19.52
C GLN A 312 -8.83 15.51 -21.06
N SER A 313 -9.88 15.99 -21.72
CA SER A 313 -10.06 15.86 -23.18
C SER A 313 -10.42 17.22 -23.80
N PRO A 314 -9.48 18.18 -23.85
CA PRO A 314 -9.77 19.58 -24.18
C PRO A 314 -10.28 19.78 -25.61
N GLY A 315 -11.31 20.63 -25.74
CA GLY A 315 -12.03 20.90 -26.99
C GLY A 315 -13.31 20.07 -27.18
N LEU A 316 -13.38 18.85 -26.62
CA LEU A 316 -14.51 17.93 -26.86
C LEU A 316 -15.86 18.41 -26.31
N TRP A 317 -15.89 19.45 -25.47
CA TRP A 317 -17.14 20.14 -25.07
C TRP A 317 -17.90 20.75 -26.25
N THR A 318 -17.24 20.93 -27.39
CA THR A 318 -17.87 21.40 -28.65
C THR A 318 -18.53 20.27 -29.46
N HIS A 319 -18.43 19.02 -29.00
CA HIS A 319 -19.07 17.86 -29.63
C HIS A 319 -20.59 17.88 -29.40
N PRO A 320 -21.45 17.64 -30.42
CA PRO A 320 -22.91 17.78 -30.29
C PRO A 320 -23.60 16.87 -29.25
N PHE A 321 -22.92 15.87 -28.72
CA PHE A 321 -23.44 14.95 -27.70
C PHE A 321 -22.77 15.11 -26.32
N ASP A 322 -21.79 16.01 -26.19
CA ASP A 322 -21.24 16.38 -24.88
C ASP A 322 -22.19 17.30 -24.10
N LYS A 323 -22.11 17.26 -22.77
CA LYS A 323 -22.90 18.09 -21.85
C LYS A 323 -22.05 18.62 -20.68
N ALA A 324 -20.72 18.61 -20.77
CA ALA A 324 -19.86 19.08 -19.68
C ALA A 324 -20.01 20.61 -19.42
N ASP A 325 -20.57 21.37 -20.35
CA ASP A 325 -20.98 22.77 -20.10
C ASP A 325 -22.13 22.88 -19.06
N THR A 326 -22.88 21.79 -18.84
CA THR A 326 -23.94 21.67 -17.82
C THR A 326 -23.42 21.32 -16.41
N TYR A 327 -22.10 21.29 -16.19
CA TYR A 327 -21.47 21.08 -14.86
C TYR A 327 -21.97 22.04 -13.75
N LYS A 328 -22.57 23.17 -14.13
CA LYS A 328 -23.17 24.19 -13.26
C LYS A 328 -24.57 23.83 -12.76
N ASP A 329 -25.24 22.90 -13.43
CA ASP A 329 -26.62 22.50 -13.20
C ASP A 329 -26.64 21.28 -12.24
N LEU A 330 -27.48 21.28 -11.21
CA LEU A 330 -27.44 20.25 -10.16
C LEU A 330 -27.87 18.87 -10.70
N GLU A 331 -28.77 18.90 -11.68
CA GLU A 331 -29.33 17.77 -12.39
C GLU A 331 -28.26 16.97 -13.14
N TYR A 332 -27.21 17.60 -13.68
CA TYR A 332 -26.07 16.91 -14.29
C TYR A 332 -25.44 15.93 -13.28
N TRP A 333 -25.13 16.43 -12.08
CA TRP A 333 -24.49 15.64 -11.03
C TRP A 333 -25.39 14.53 -10.49
N THR A 334 -26.68 14.80 -10.24
CA THR A 334 -27.60 13.76 -9.76
C THR A 334 -27.84 12.67 -10.80
N ASN A 335 -27.98 13.03 -12.08
CA ASN A 335 -28.17 12.07 -13.16
C ASN A 335 -26.91 11.23 -13.38
N LEU A 336 -25.72 11.83 -13.36
CA LEU A 336 -24.44 11.13 -13.43
C LEU A 336 -24.28 10.14 -12.26
N ALA A 337 -24.58 10.55 -11.03
CA ALA A 337 -24.51 9.67 -9.87
C ALA A 337 -25.45 8.45 -9.97
N GLN A 338 -26.67 8.65 -10.49
CA GLN A 338 -27.62 7.55 -10.74
C GLN A 338 -27.17 6.62 -11.88
N LEU A 339 -26.63 7.18 -12.96
CA LEU A 339 -26.04 6.43 -14.07
C LEU A 339 -24.90 5.53 -13.59
N LEU A 340 -23.94 6.09 -12.85
CA LEU A 340 -22.79 5.36 -12.33
C LEU A 340 -23.17 4.28 -11.32
N GLU A 341 -24.16 4.53 -10.45
CA GLU A 341 -24.68 3.51 -9.53
C GLU A 341 -25.36 2.36 -10.30
N LYS A 342 -26.17 2.64 -11.32
CA LYS A 342 -26.75 1.63 -12.24
C LYS A 342 -25.64 0.85 -12.98
N GLY A 343 -24.55 1.52 -13.35
CA GLY A 343 -23.35 0.91 -13.90
C GLY A 343 -22.67 -0.08 -12.94
N GLY A 344 -22.82 0.12 -11.63
CA GLY A 344 -22.11 -0.64 -10.60
C GLY A 344 -20.72 -0.08 -10.30
N PHE A 345 -20.46 1.19 -10.61
CA PHE A 345 -19.25 1.89 -10.22
C PHE A 345 -19.11 1.94 -8.69
N ASP A 346 -17.87 2.01 -8.21
CA ASP A 346 -17.51 2.12 -6.80
C ASP A 346 -17.44 3.56 -6.31
N CYS A 347 -16.95 4.47 -7.16
CA CYS A 347 -16.72 5.86 -6.78
C CYS A 347 -16.93 6.81 -7.96
N LEU A 348 -17.55 7.97 -7.71
CA LEU A 348 -17.31 9.17 -8.49
C LEU A 348 -16.15 9.92 -7.84
N PHE A 349 -15.02 9.97 -8.54
CA PHE A 349 -13.80 10.65 -8.12
C PHE A 349 -13.76 12.02 -8.80
N LEU A 350 -13.89 13.09 -8.02
CA LEU A 350 -13.81 14.48 -8.47
C LEU A 350 -12.39 15.01 -8.27
N ALA A 351 -11.75 15.41 -9.37
CA ALA A 351 -10.56 16.26 -9.36
C ALA A 351 -10.91 17.69 -8.91
N ASP A 352 -9.89 18.46 -8.54
CA ASP A 352 -10.01 19.88 -8.18
C ASP A 352 -8.68 20.62 -8.44
N VAL A 353 -8.78 21.91 -8.82
CA VAL A 353 -7.67 22.87 -8.79
C VAL A 353 -8.15 24.25 -8.34
N LEU A 354 -7.42 24.86 -7.41
CA LEU A 354 -7.73 26.21 -6.89
C LEU A 354 -6.99 27.34 -7.64
N GLY A 355 -6.56 27.08 -8.88
CA GLY A 355 -5.79 28.01 -9.70
C GLY A 355 -5.93 27.70 -11.19
N THR A 356 -5.59 28.67 -12.04
CA THR A 356 -5.68 28.52 -13.50
C THR A 356 -4.38 28.00 -14.10
N TYR A 357 -4.47 27.27 -15.21
CA TYR A 357 -3.30 26.90 -16.02
C TYR A 357 -2.80 28.14 -16.76
N ASP A 358 -1.65 28.67 -16.34
CA ASP A 358 -1.08 29.96 -16.76
C ASP A 358 0.34 29.86 -17.33
N VAL A 359 0.90 28.65 -17.44
CA VAL A 359 2.25 28.38 -17.96
C VAL A 359 2.32 28.52 -19.49
N TYR A 360 1.37 27.95 -20.22
CA TYR A 360 1.37 27.96 -21.69
C TYR A 360 1.11 29.37 -22.23
N LYS A 361 1.98 29.86 -23.13
CA LYS A 361 2.00 31.26 -23.60
C LYS A 361 2.13 32.31 -22.47
N GLY A 362 2.50 31.90 -21.25
CA GLY A 362 2.61 32.77 -20.08
C GLY A 362 1.32 33.45 -19.63
N THR A 363 0.14 32.96 -20.03
CA THR A 363 -1.16 33.51 -19.63
C THR A 363 -2.24 32.43 -19.49
N ARG A 364 -3.21 32.68 -18.61
CA ARG A 364 -4.43 31.87 -18.45
C ARG A 364 -5.42 31.99 -19.60
N ASP A 365 -5.22 32.91 -20.54
CA ASP A 365 -6.24 33.23 -21.55
C ASP A 365 -6.54 32.05 -22.48
N THR A 366 -5.54 31.20 -22.78
CA THR A 366 -5.78 29.97 -23.55
C THR A 366 -6.60 28.95 -22.74
N ALA A 367 -6.38 28.85 -21.43
CA ALA A 367 -7.18 27.98 -20.56
C ALA A 367 -8.66 28.41 -20.56
N ILE A 368 -8.91 29.72 -20.44
CA ILE A 368 -10.25 30.31 -20.48
C ILE A 368 -10.90 30.08 -21.86
N ALA A 369 -10.20 30.38 -22.96
CA ALA A 369 -10.74 30.25 -24.31
C ALA A 369 -11.01 28.79 -24.74
N THR A 370 -10.34 27.82 -24.12
CA THR A 370 -10.51 26.38 -24.42
C THR A 370 -11.30 25.62 -23.34
N ALA A 371 -11.81 26.33 -22.33
CA ALA A 371 -12.51 25.80 -21.15
C ALA A 371 -11.73 24.74 -20.35
N THR A 372 -10.39 24.85 -20.35
CA THR A 372 -9.43 23.87 -19.83
C THR A 372 -9.29 24.00 -18.31
N GLN A 373 -10.02 23.17 -17.56
CA GLN A 373 -10.14 23.20 -16.09
C GLN A 373 -10.48 24.59 -15.49
N VAL A 374 -11.06 25.48 -16.30
CA VAL A 374 -11.61 26.78 -15.92
C VAL A 374 -12.78 27.11 -16.86
N PRO A 375 -13.94 27.60 -16.38
CA PRO A 375 -14.34 27.74 -14.97
C PRO A 375 -14.39 26.41 -14.21
N VAL A 376 -14.26 26.48 -12.89
CA VAL A 376 -14.30 25.34 -11.96
C VAL A 376 -15.05 25.73 -10.68
N ASN A 377 -15.88 24.82 -10.17
CA ASN A 377 -16.69 24.96 -8.96
C ASN A 377 -16.20 24.02 -7.84
N ASP A 378 -16.55 24.32 -6.59
CA ASP A 378 -16.24 23.48 -5.41
C ASP A 378 -16.89 22.08 -5.52
N PRO A 379 -16.11 20.98 -5.56
CA PRO A 379 -16.62 19.62 -5.72
C PRO A 379 -17.31 19.07 -4.47
N THR A 380 -17.22 19.72 -3.30
CA THR A 380 -17.87 19.27 -2.06
C THR A 380 -19.37 19.57 -2.02
N ILE A 381 -19.84 20.55 -2.81
CA ILE A 381 -21.21 21.03 -2.81
C ILE A 381 -22.22 20.02 -3.39
N PRO A 382 -22.06 19.47 -4.62
CA PRO A 382 -23.04 18.56 -5.22
C PRO A 382 -23.15 17.20 -4.52
N ILE A 383 -22.18 16.84 -3.66
CA ILE A 383 -22.09 15.53 -2.99
C ILE A 383 -23.36 15.19 -2.21
N SER A 384 -23.98 16.15 -1.51
CA SER A 384 -25.17 15.88 -0.70
C SER A 384 -26.40 15.56 -1.56
N ALA A 385 -26.55 16.19 -2.71
CA ALA A 385 -27.60 15.89 -3.69
C ALA A 385 -27.37 14.54 -4.37
N MET A 386 -26.16 14.28 -4.85
CA MET A 386 -25.78 12.97 -5.43
C MET A 386 -25.97 11.82 -4.43
N ALA A 387 -25.63 12.04 -3.15
CA ALA A 387 -25.81 11.06 -2.09
C ALA A 387 -27.28 10.80 -1.73
N ALA A 388 -28.18 11.76 -1.95
CA ALA A 388 -29.62 11.58 -1.73
C ALA A 388 -30.27 10.69 -2.81
N VAL A 389 -29.74 10.69 -4.03
CA VAL A 389 -30.25 9.90 -5.17
C VAL A 389 -29.54 8.55 -5.38
N THR A 390 -28.57 8.19 -4.52
CA THR A 390 -27.76 6.96 -4.59
C THR A 390 -27.70 6.23 -3.25
N LYS A 391 -27.53 4.91 -3.27
CA LYS A 391 -27.47 4.03 -2.08
C LYS A 391 -26.08 3.45 -1.81
N LYS A 392 -25.27 3.25 -2.85
CA LYS A 392 -24.07 2.42 -2.89
C LYS A 392 -22.83 3.15 -3.43
N LEU A 393 -22.99 4.10 -4.36
CA LEU A 393 -21.88 4.85 -4.99
C LEU A 393 -21.08 5.66 -3.96
N GLY A 394 -19.75 5.57 -4.02
CA GLY A 394 -18.82 6.40 -3.24
C GLY A 394 -18.52 7.76 -3.88
N PHE A 395 -18.01 8.70 -3.08
CA PHE A 395 -17.68 10.06 -3.54
C PHE A 395 -16.28 10.46 -3.09
N GLY A 396 -15.31 10.39 -4.00
CA GLY A 396 -13.92 10.77 -3.76
C GLY A 396 -13.70 12.23 -4.11
N ILE A 397 -13.38 13.06 -3.11
CA ILE A 397 -13.29 14.51 -3.28
C ILE A 397 -11.83 14.95 -3.17
N THR A 398 -11.30 15.63 -4.19
CA THR A 398 -9.98 16.27 -4.12
C THR A 398 -10.06 17.56 -3.30
N VAL A 399 -9.17 17.73 -2.33
CA VAL A 399 -9.02 18.97 -1.55
C VAL A 399 -7.55 19.27 -1.30
N SER A 400 -7.12 20.49 -1.62
CA SER A 400 -5.73 20.95 -1.50
C SER A 400 -5.40 21.47 -0.11
N LEU A 401 -4.52 20.76 0.61
CA LEU A 401 -4.25 21.02 2.03
C LEU A 401 -3.52 22.34 2.35
N THR A 402 -2.79 22.90 1.39
CA THR A 402 -1.92 24.07 1.61
C THR A 402 -2.68 25.37 1.92
N TYR A 403 -4.01 25.39 1.77
CA TYR A 403 -4.84 26.60 1.92
C TYR A 403 -6.07 26.41 2.83
N GLU A 404 -6.17 25.25 3.48
CA GLU A 404 -7.32 24.88 4.33
C GLU A 404 -6.96 24.91 5.82
N LEU A 405 -7.98 24.97 6.68
CA LEU A 405 -7.81 24.83 8.12
C LEU A 405 -8.32 23.46 8.58
N PRO A 406 -7.48 22.62 9.22
CA PRO A 406 -7.82 21.20 9.45
C PRO A 406 -9.05 20.99 10.33
N TYR A 407 -9.37 21.91 11.24
CA TYR A 407 -10.58 21.84 12.07
C TYR A 407 -11.87 22.10 11.26
N ALA A 408 -11.85 23.06 10.34
CA ALA A 408 -12.99 23.37 9.47
C ALA A 408 -13.21 22.26 8.43
N PHE A 409 -12.12 21.77 7.84
CA PHE A 409 -12.12 20.63 6.92
C PHE A 409 -12.58 19.33 7.60
N ALA A 410 -12.08 19.01 8.81
CA ALA A 410 -12.51 17.84 9.57
C ALA A 410 -14.01 17.82 9.82
N ARG A 411 -14.61 18.99 10.11
CA ARG A 411 -16.07 19.15 10.21
C ARG A 411 -16.75 18.88 8.88
N ARG A 412 -16.30 19.49 7.77
CA ARG A 412 -16.86 19.29 6.42
C ARG A 412 -16.91 17.80 6.06
N MET A 413 -15.80 17.08 6.27
CA MET A 413 -15.72 15.65 5.98
C MET A 413 -16.58 14.79 6.90
N SER A 414 -16.62 15.05 8.22
CA SER A 414 -17.51 14.30 9.12
C SER A 414 -18.99 14.54 8.81
N THR A 415 -19.38 15.77 8.40
CA THR A 415 -20.74 16.05 7.94
C THR A 415 -21.07 15.25 6.67
N LEU A 416 -20.17 15.21 5.68
CA LEU A 416 -20.37 14.40 4.47
C LEU A 416 -20.38 12.90 4.78
N ASP A 417 -19.54 12.41 5.71
CA ASP A 417 -19.51 10.99 6.08
C ASP A 417 -20.82 10.56 6.77
N HIS A 418 -21.40 11.41 7.64
CA HIS A 418 -22.75 11.19 8.19
C HIS A 418 -23.83 11.22 7.10
N LEU A 419 -23.90 12.27 6.27
CA LEU A 419 -24.96 12.44 5.27
C LEU A 419 -24.92 11.38 4.16
N THR A 420 -23.71 11.00 3.71
CA THR A 420 -23.52 9.94 2.72
C THR A 420 -23.69 8.53 3.30
N LYS A 421 -23.76 8.39 4.63
CA LYS A 421 -23.77 7.12 5.39
C LYS A 421 -22.48 6.30 5.19
N GLY A 422 -21.33 6.96 5.28
CA GLY A 422 -20.02 6.33 5.17
C GLY A 422 -19.56 6.08 3.75
N ARG A 423 -19.97 6.90 2.77
CA ARG A 423 -19.59 6.74 1.36
C ARG A 423 -18.64 7.84 0.84
N VAL A 424 -18.20 8.76 1.69
CA VAL A 424 -17.26 9.81 1.29
C VAL A 424 -15.80 9.32 1.36
N ALA A 425 -15.01 9.81 0.42
CA ALA A 425 -13.58 9.62 0.29
C ALA A 425 -12.90 10.99 0.10
N TRP A 426 -11.63 11.07 0.46
CA TRP A 426 -10.83 12.29 0.32
C TRP A 426 -9.54 11.98 -0.42
N ASN A 427 -9.32 12.63 -1.57
CA ASN A 427 -8.07 12.62 -2.30
C ASN A 427 -7.14 13.72 -1.77
N VAL A 428 -6.08 13.31 -1.07
CA VAL A 428 -5.09 14.20 -0.46
C VAL A 428 -4.17 14.76 -1.53
N VAL A 429 -4.20 16.08 -1.74
CA VAL A 429 -3.26 16.79 -2.63
C VAL A 429 -2.65 18.01 -1.95
N THR A 430 -1.44 18.37 -2.37
CA THR A 430 -0.69 19.56 -1.91
C THR A 430 -0.94 20.80 -2.77
N GLY A 431 -1.64 20.66 -3.90
CA GLY A 431 -1.62 21.66 -4.97
C GLY A 431 -0.25 21.79 -5.66
N TYR A 432 -0.25 22.48 -6.80
CA TYR A 432 0.95 22.70 -7.63
C TYR A 432 0.87 23.94 -8.56
N LEU A 433 -0.29 24.60 -8.72
CA LEU A 433 -0.40 25.83 -9.52
C LEU A 433 -0.03 27.07 -8.69
N LYS A 434 0.78 27.97 -9.26
CA LYS A 434 1.26 29.20 -8.59
C LYS A 434 0.13 30.21 -8.35
N SER A 435 -0.81 30.34 -9.29
CA SER A 435 -1.97 31.22 -9.17
C SER A 435 -2.85 30.91 -7.95
N ALA A 436 -2.94 29.63 -7.54
CA ALA A 436 -3.66 29.26 -6.31
C ALA A 436 -3.02 29.89 -5.06
N ALA A 437 -1.69 29.85 -4.93
CA ALA A 437 -0.99 30.39 -3.77
C ALA A 437 -1.19 31.91 -3.63
N LEU A 438 -1.07 32.64 -4.74
CA LEU A 438 -1.24 34.10 -4.78
C LEU A 438 -2.68 34.52 -4.44
N ASN A 439 -3.69 33.84 -5.00
CA ASN A 439 -5.10 34.16 -4.77
C ASN A 439 -5.58 33.77 -3.35
N LEU A 440 -4.91 32.81 -2.69
CA LEU A 440 -5.25 32.31 -1.36
C LEU A 440 -4.35 32.90 -0.26
N GLY A 441 -3.72 34.04 -0.52
CA GLY A 441 -3.07 34.88 0.48
C GLY A 441 -1.61 34.61 0.78
N LEU A 442 -0.94 33.74 0.00
CA LEU A 442 0.51 33.54 0.10
C LEU A 442 1.27 34.47 -0.86
N THR A 443 2.43 34.96 -0.42
CA THR A 443 3.32 35.80 -1.26
C THR A 443 3.97 35.01 -2.40
N GLU A 444 4.17 33.72 -2.19
CA GLU A 444 4.77 32.79 -3.15
C GLU A 444 4.23 31.37 -2.95
N GLN A 445 4.62 30.46 -3.84
CA GLN A 445 4.20 29.07 -3.75
C GLN A 445 5.11 28.32 -2.77
N VAL A 446 4.52 27.69 -1.75
CA VAL A 446 5.27 26.85 -0.79
C VAL A 446 6.01 25.73 -1.51
N GLU A 447 7.28 25.54 -1.13
CA GLU A 447 8.18 24.55 -1.71
C GLU A 447 7.67 23.11 -1.64
N HIS A 448 8.00 22.31 -2.66
CA HIS A 448 7.35 21.02 -2.92
C HIS A 448 7.36 20.08 -1.70
N ASP A 449 8.52 19.92 -1.07
CA ASP A 449 8.72 19.02 0.05
C ASP A 449 8.15 19.57 1.38
N GLU A 450 8.08 20.90 1.51
CA GLU A 450 7.49 21.58 2.66
C GLU A 450 5.96 21.50 2.62
N ARG A 451 5.33 21.53 1.43
CA ARG A 451 3.88 21.25 1.31
C ARG A 451 3.51 19.87 1.82
N TYR A 452 4.39 18.87 1.64
CA TYR A 452 4.19 17.56 2.24
C TYR A 452 4.42 17.56 3.76
N ASN A 453 5.36 18.36 4.28
CA ASN A 453 5.52 18.51 5.73
C ASN A 453 4.28 19.17 6.37
N ILE A 454 3.66 20.16 5.70
CA ILE A 454 2.36 20.74 6.11
C ILE A 454 1.26 19.68 6.06
N ALA A 455 1.21 18.88 4.98
CA ALA A 455 0.21 17.82 4.82
C ALA A 455 0.30 16.73 5.91
N GLU A 456 1.50 16.40 6.40
CA GLU A 456 1.68 15.48 7.54
C GLU A 456 1.02 16.01 8.81
N GLU A 457 1.27 17.26 9.18
CA GLU A 457 0.71 17.82 10.41
C GLU A 457 -0.79 18.07 10.29
N PHE A 458 -1.25 18.53 9.11
CA PHE A 458 -2.67 18.68 8.81
C PHE A 458 -3.40 17.34 8.98
N ILE A 459 -2.90 16.27 8.35
CA ILE A 459 -3.57 14.97 8.42
C ILE A 459 -3.50 14.41 9.85
N GLU A 460 -2.43 14.69 10.61
CA GLU A 460 -2.34 14.38 12.03
C GLU A 460 -3.42 15.08 12.87
N VAL A 461 -3.67 16.37 12.65
CA VAL A 461 -4.80 17.09 13.29
C VAL A 461 -6.12 16.41 12.96
N THR A 462 -6.37 16.09 11.69
CA THR A 462 -7.64 15.45 11.30
C THR A 462 -7.85 14.07 11.91
N TYR A 463 -6.81 13.24 12.00
CA TYR A 463 -6.88 11.93 12.66
C TYR A 463 -7.13 12.05 14.16
N LYS A 464 -6.51 13.02 14.85
CA LYS A 464 -6.80 13.35 16.25
C LYS A 464 -8.27 13.73 16.45
N LEU A 465 -8.85 14.54 15.55
CA LEU A 465 -10.27 14.94 15.61
C LEU A 465 -11.22 13.77 15.35
N TRP A 466 -11.00 12.97 14.29
CA TRP A 466 -11.92 11.91 13.88
C TRP A 466 -11.84 10.63 14.73
N GLU A 467 -10.64 10.18 15.11
CA GLU A 467 -10.47 8.92 15.86
C GLU A 467 -10.35 9.14 17.38
N GLY A 468 -9.74 10.26 17.81
CA GLY A 468 -9.39 10.48 19.22
C GLY A 468 -10.32 11.38 20.02
N SER A 469 -10.96 12.37 19.40
CA SER A 469 -11.69 13.39 20.19
C SER A 469 -13.02 12.91 20.80
N TRP A 470 -13.66 11.87 20.24
CA TRP A 470 -14.91 11.31 20.76
C TRP A 470 -14.81 9.79 20.85
N GLU A 471 -15.09 9.19 22.00
CA GLU A 471 -15.18 7.73 22.14
C GLU A 471 -16.37 7.14 21.36
N GLN A 472 -16.31 5.84 21.07
CA GLN A 472 -17.34 5.17 20.25
C GLN A 472 -18.73 5.13 20.90
N ASP A 473 -18.80 5.17 22.24
CA ASP A 473 -20.05 5.22 23.02
C ASP A 473 -20.18 6.55 23.81
N ALA A 474 -19.64 7.63 23.25
CA ALA A 474 -19.82 9.00 23.76
C ALA A 474 -21.27 9.48 23.62
N VAL A 475 -21.94 9.20 22.49
CA VAL A 475 -23.33 9.62 22.25
C VAL A 475 -24.31 8.56 22.78
N VAL A 476 -25.00 8.90 23.87
CA VAL A 476 -25.86 7.97 24.63
C VAL A 476 -27.36 8.21 24.43
N LYS A 477 -27.77 9.40 24.00
CA LYS A 477 -29.16 9.78 23.66
C LYS A 477 -30.18 9.42 24.78
N ASP A 478 -29.78 9.56 26.05
CA ASP A 478 -30.59 9.26 27.24
C ASP A 478 -31.67 10.35 27.46
N ARG A 479 -32.82 10.13 26.81
CA ARG A 479 -34.01 10.98 26.94
C ARG A 479 -34.61 11.04 28.34
N ARG A 480 -34.26 10.12 29.26
CA ARG A 480 -34.78 10.13 30.65
C ARG A 480 -33.96 11.06 31.54
N LYS A 481 -32.65 11.14 31.32
CA LYS A 481 -31.74 12.07 32.02
C LYS A 481 -31.56 13.41 31.31
N GLY A 482 -31.99 13.53 30.06
CA GLY A 482 -31.75 14.71 29.22
C GLY A 482 -30.32 14.79 28.65
N ILE A 483 -29.58 13.66 28.65
CA ILE A 483 -28.16 13.62 28.28
C ILE A 483 -28.03 13.08 26.85
N TYR A 484 -27.59 13.93 25.92
CA TYR A 484 -27.35 13.52 24.54
C TYR A 484 -26.02 12.75 24.39
N ALA A 485 -24.94 13.27 24.99
CA ALA A 485 -23.63 12.66 25.01
C ALA A 485 -23.02 12.74 26.42
N ASP A 486 -22.14 11.79 26.74
CA ASP A 486 -21.35 11.74 27.96
C ASP A 486 -20.14 12.67 27.84
N PRO A 487 -20.06 13.78 28.59
CA PRO A 487 -18.96 14.74 28.48
C PRO A 487 -17.63 14.18 28.98
N ALA A 488 -17.61 13.09 29.77
CA ALA A 488 -16.37 12.44 30.19
C ALA A 488 -15.68 11.66 29.05
N LYS A 489 -16.33 11.55 27.88
CA LYS A 489 -15.91 10.80 26.69
C LYS A 489 -15.65 11.67 25.46
N VAL A 490 -15.63 12.99 25.67
CA VAL A 490 -15.35 14.01 24.64
C VAL A 490 -14.10 14.75 25.08
N HIS A 491 -13.06 14.67 24.26
CA HIS A 491 -11.69 14.95 24.63
C HIS A 491 -11.08 16.03 23.72
N ASP A 492 -10.53 17.07 24.33
CA ASP A 492 -9.75 18.11 23.63
C ASP A 492 -8.46 17.51 23.06
N ILE A 493 -8.21 17.71 21.77
CA ILE A 493 -7.08 17.04 21.09
C ILE A 493 -5.71 17.64 21.45
N ASN A 494 -5.69 18.86 22.00
CA ASN A 494 -4.51 19.57 22.47
C ASN A 494 -3.32 19.54 21.48
N HIS A 495 -3.60 19.74 20.19
CA HIS A 495 -2.57 19.74 19.16
C HIS A 495 -1.85 21.10 19.13
N GLU A 496 -0.53 21.06 19.29
CA GLU A 496 0.39 22.18 19.05
C GLU A 496 1.59 21.66 18.26
N GLY A 497 1.68 22.05 16.99
CA GLY A 497 2.73 21.66 16.05
C GLY A 497 3.48 22.86 15.46
N LYS A 498 4.14 22.67 14.32
CA LYS A 498 4.88 23.73 13.59
C LYS A 498 3.95 24.63 12.78
N TYR A 499 2.87 24.10 12.24
CA TYR A 499 1.97 24.78 11.30
C TYR A 499 0.57 25.04 11.90
N PHE A 500 0.12 24.18 12.81
CA PHE A 500 -1.23 24.24 13.37
C PHE A 500 -1.25 24.19 14.91
N LYS A 501 -2.15 24.99 15.49
CA LYS A 501 -2.52 24.92 16.91
C LYS A 501 -4.03 24.76 17.03
N VAL A 502 -4.47 23.58 17.47
CA VAL A 502 -5.88 23.20 17.56
C VAL A 502 -6.09 22.54 18.93
N PRO A 503 -6.54 23.30 19.95
CA PRO A 503 -6.69 22.75 21.30
C PRO A 503 -7.95 21.89 21.46
N GLY A 504 -9.10 22.40 21.00
CA GLY A 504 -10.41 21.90 21.38
C GLY A 504 -10.85 20.60 20.70
N ALA A 505 -11.86 19.97 21.31
CA ALA A 505 -12.53 18.78 20.79
C ALA A 505 -13.21 19.01 19.42
N HIS A 506 -13.47 17.92 18.71
CA HIS A 506 -14.16 17.92 17.42
C HIS A 506 -15.64 18.29 17.58
N LEU A 507 -16.22 18.96 16.57
CA LEU A 507 -17.61 19.43 16.59
C LEU A 507 -18.65 18.36 16.18
N CYS A 508 -18.22 17.18 15.74
CA CYS A 508 -19.11 16.14 15.23
C CYS A 508 -19.02 14.86 16.06
N GLU A 509 -20.17 14.23 16.33
CA GLU A 509 -20.19 12.85 16.85
C GLU A 509 -19.58 11.86 15.85
N PRO A 510 -19.03 10.71 16.29
CA PRO A 510 -18.40 9.72 15.41
C PRO A 510 -19.26 9.33 14.21
N SER A 511 -18.73 9.52 13.01
CA SER A 511 -19.39 9.18 11.74
C SER A 511 -19.10 7.73 11.32
N PRO A 512 -19.85 7.15 10.35
CA PRO A 512 -19.77 5.72 10.03
C PRO A 512 -18.38 5.19 9.64
N GLN A 513 -17.53 6.01 9.03
CA GLN A 513 -16.12 5.67 8.74
C GLN A 513 -15.12 6.32 9.72
N ARG A 514 -15.58 7.28 10.55
CA ARG A 514 -14.77 8.30 11.25
C ARG A 514 -13.85 9.06 10.28
N THR A 515 -12.61 8.59 10.12
CA THR A 515 -11.72 9.05 9.04
C THR A 515 -12.34 8.65 7.68
N PRO A 516 -12.56 9.59 6.74
CA PRO A 516 -13.05 9.26 5.39
C PRO A 516 -12.04 8.36 4.64
N PHE A 517 -12.48 7.66 3.60
CA PHE A 517 -11.58 6.75 2.86
C PHE A 517 -10.49 7.55 2.12
N ILE A 518 -9.21 7.27 2.39
CA ILE A 518 -8.10 8.13 1.94
C ILE A 518 -7.57 7.72 0.56
N PHE A 519 -7.79 8.57 -0.44
CA PHE A 519 -7.09 8.55 -1.73
C PHE A 519 -5.86 9.47 -1.71
N GLN A 520 -4.88 9.22 -2.58
CA GLN A 520 -3.74 10.10 -2.80
C GLN A 520 -3.17 9.95 -4.22
N ALA A 521 -2.59 11.02 -4.80
CA ALA A 521 -2.11 11.04 -6.20
C ALA A 521 -0.65 11.54 -6.37
N GLY A 522 0.17 11.47 -5.32
CA GLY A 522 1.50 12.09 -5.26
C GLY A 522 2.62 11.22 -5.81
N ALA A 523 2.98 11.38 -7.09
CA ALA A 523 3.97 10.55 -7.77
C ALA A 523 5.45 10.79 -7.37
N SER A 524 5.79 11.92 -6.73
CA SER A 524 7.17 12.23 -6.29
C SER A 524 7.63 11.29 -5.16
N PRO A 525 8.95 11.15 -4.86
CA PRO A 525 9.41 10.26 -3.78
C PRO A 525 8.81 10.60 -2.41
N LYS A 526 8.69 11.90 -2.10
CA LYS A 526 7.99 12.41 -0.92
C LYS A 526 6.50 12.04 -0.92
N GLY A 527 5.84 12.21 -2.08
CA GLY A 527 4.46 11.79 -2.30
C GLY A 527 4.23 10.28 -2.16
N GLN A 528 5.13 9.43 -2.67
CA GLN A 528 5.04 7.98 -2.53
C GLN A 528 5.24 7.52 -1.08
N SER A 529 6.10 8.21 -0.32
CA SER A 529 6.28 7.99 1.13
C SER A 529 5.04 8.43 1.94
N PHE A 530 4.43 9.57 1.58
CA PHE A 530 3.17 10.02 2.16
C PHE A 530 2.05 9.02 1.88
N GLY A 531 1.87 8.61 0.62
CA GLY A 531 0.86 7.64 0.19
C GLY A 531 1.06 6.27 0.86
N GLY A 532 2.30 5.78 0.92
CA GLY A 532 2.65 4.53 1.60
C GLY A 532 2.18 4.50 3.06
N ARG A 533 2.29 5.62 3.78
CA ARG A 533 1.85 5.74 5.18
C ARG A 533 0.34 5.96 5.32
N HIS A 534 -0.25 6.90 4.59
CA HIS A 534 -1.61 7.41 4.86
C HIS A 534 -2.69 6.98 3.87
N ALA A 535 -2.35 6.52 2.66
CA ALA A 535 -3.35 6.25 1.63
C ALA A 535 -3.98 4.85 1.79
N GLU A 536 -5.28 4.75 1.59
CA GLU A 536 -6.03 3.49 1.46
C GLU A 536 -6.29 3.16 -0.01
N ALA A 537 -6.19 4.16 -0.89
CA ALA A 537 -6.02 4.00 -2.32
C ALA A 537 -5.05 5.06 -2.88
N VAL A 538 -4.33 4.72 -3.95
CA VAL A 538 -3.58 5.71 -4.73
C VAL A 538 -4.06 5.74 -6.17
N PHE A 539 -4.06 6.95 -6.74
CA PHE A 539 -4.32 7.21 -8.14
C PHE A 539 -2.99 7.44 -8.86
N ILE A 540 -2.75 6.69 -9.93
CA ILE A 540 -1.55 6.78 -10.77
C ILE A 540 -1.91 6.95 -12.24
N SER A 541 -0.95 7.42 -13.05
CA SER A 541 -1.02 7.28 -14.51
C SER A 541 0.26 6.65 -15.04
N GLY A 542 0.18 6.09 -16.24
CA GLY A 542 1.30 5.46 -16.93
C GLY A 542 0.92 5.03 -18.35
N PRO A 543 1.76 5.30 -19.36
CA PRO A 543 1.40 5.09 -20.76
C PRO A 543 1.38 3.61 -21.19
N THR A 544 1.98 2.70 -20.41
CA THR A 544 2.08 1.28 -20.75
C THR A 544 1.98 0.37 -19.51
N PRO A 545 1.51 -0.89 -19.66
CA PRO A 545 1.52 -1.88 -18.58
C PRO A 545 2.91 -2.12 -17.99
N ALA A 546 3.96 -2.10 -18.82
CA ALA A 546 5.35 -2.29 -18.39
C ALA A 546 5.88 -1.15 -17.50
N TYR A 547 5.37 0.07 -17.68
CA TYR A 547 5.60 1.18 -16.76
C TYR A 547 4.75 1.03 -15.50
N LEU A 548 3.44 0.85 -15.64
CA LEU A 548 2.50 0.74 -14.52
C LEU A 548 2.88 -0.36 -13.53
N LYS A 549 3.30 -1.55 -14.00
CA LYS A 549 3.78 -2.64 -13.14
C LYS A 549 4.92 -2.22 -12.19
N LYS A 550 5.81 -1.33 -12.64
CA LYS A 550 6.90 -0.79 -11.81
C LYS A 550 6.38 0.25 -10.80
N THR A 551 5.45 1.11 -11.23
CA THR A 551 4.79 2.09 -10.36
C THR A 551 3.97 1.41 -9.25
N VAL A 552 3.17 0.39 -9.60
CA VAL A 552 2.43 -0.44 -8.64
C VAL A 552 3.41 -1.08 -7.65
N ALA A 553 4.48 -1.72 -8.11
CA ALA A 553 5.49 -2.31 -7.22
C ALA A 553 6.14 -1.28 -6.27
N SER A 554 6.34 -0.03 -6.71
CA SER A 554 6.82 1.07 -5.86
C SER A 554 5.82 1.43 -4.76
N VAL A 555 4.52 1.48 -5.08
CA VAL A 555 3.43 1.70 -4.11
C VAL A 555 3.31 0.55 -3.11
N ARG A 556 3.32 -0.71 -3.60
CA ARG A 556 3.33 -1.91 -2.74
C ARG A 556 4.51 -1.85 -1.76
N LYS A 557 5.69 -1.43 -2.23
CA LYS A 557 6.88 -1.23 -1.40
C LYS A 557 6.71 -0.08 -0.40
N SER A 558 6.17 1.08 -0.78
CA SER A 558 6.05 2.21 0.16
C SER A 558 5.06 1.94 1.31
N ALA A 559 4.07 1.07 1.10
CA ALA A 559 3.25 0.52 2.18
C ALA A 559 4.05 -0.40 3.13
N VAL A 560 4.87 -1.31 2.59
CA VAL A 560 5.74 -2.20 3.39
C VAL A 560 6.77 -1.40 4.19
N ASP A 561 7.41 -0.40 3.57
CA ASP A 561 8.34 0.51 4.24
C ASP A 561 7.67 1.36 5.33
N ALA A 562 6.34 1.55 5.25
CA ALA A 562 5.50 2.18 6.25
C ALA A 562 4.98 1.21 7.35
N GLY A 563 5.35 -0.07 7.32
CA GLY A 563 4.87 -1.09 8.25
C GLY A 563 3.42 -1.56 7.99
N ARG A 564 2.90 -1.34 6.78
CA ARG A 564 1.55 -1.73 6.35
C ARG A 564 1.59 -2.92 5.39
N ASP A 565 0.45 -3.60 5.28
CA ASP A 565 0.22 -4.60 4.22
C ASP A 565 0.27 -3.91 2.83
N PRO A 566 1.04 -4.43 1.85
CA PRO A 566 1.07 -3.90 0.49
C PRO A 566 -0.31 -3.84 -0.19
N TYR A 567 -1.30 -4.63 0.26
CA TYR A 567 -2.68 -4.65 -0.25
C TYR A 567 -3.68 -3.83 0.57
N ALA A 568 -3.22 -3.14 1.63
CA ALA A 568 -3.96 -2.08 2.33
C ALA A 568 -4.02 -0.76 1.57
N ILE A 569 -3.39 -0.68 0.38
CA ILE A 569 -3.54 0.42 -0.59
C ILE A 569 -4.12 -0.15 -1.88
N LYS A 570 -5.28 0.33 -2.35
CA LYS A 570 -5.79 0.00 -3.68
C LYS A 570 -5.14 0.89 -4.74
N VAL A 571 -4.68 0.33 -5.86
CA VAL A 571 -4.03 1.10 -6.92
C VAL A 571 -4.96 1.28 -8.11
N PHE A 572 -5.36 2.51 -8.39
CA PHE A 572 -6.19 2.88 -9.52
C PHE A 572 -5.34 3.56 -10.58
N THR A 573 -5.41 3.12 -11.84
CA THR A 573 -4.76 3.81 -12.97
C THR A 573 -5.75 4.64 -13.77
N LEU A 574 -5.33 5.80 -14.26
CA LEU A 574 -6.04 6.55 -15.29
C LEU A 574 -6.20 5.69 -16.55
N VAL A 575 -7.39 5.72 -17.16
CA VAL A 575 -7.70 5.21 -18.52
C VAL A 575 -8.81 6.07 -19.11
N THR A 576 -8.80 6.31 -20.41
CA THR A 576 -9.98 6.77 -21.18
C THR A 576 -10.40 5.66 -22.14
N ILE A 577 -11.71 5.49 -22.32
CA ILE A 577 -12.30 4.45 -23.17
C ILE A 577 -13.18 5.12 -24.23
N ILE A 578 -13.09 4.68 -25.48
CA ILE A 578 -14.06 4.93 -26.54
C ILE A 578 -14.54 3.57 -27.03
N THR A 579 -15.84 3.30 -26.95
CA THR A 579 -16.41 1.97 -27.18
C THR A 579 -17.75 2.03 -27.94
N GLY A 580 -18.11 0.91 -28.55
CA GLY A 580 -19.36 0.65 -29.26
C GLY A 580 -19.71 -0.83 -29.21
N ALA A 581 -20.69 -1.27 -30.00
CA ALA A 581 -21.03 -2.69 -30.12
C ALA A 581 -19.96 -3.46 -30.93
N THR A 582 -19.29 -2.80 -31.88
CA THR A 582 -18.15 -3.36 -32.64
C THR A 582 -16.86 -2.55 -32.48
N ASP A 583 -15.73 -3.12 -32.91
CA ASP A 583 -14.43 -2.43 -32.88
C ASP A 583 -14.42 -1.29 -33.92
N GLU A 584 -15.11 -1.46 -35.04
CA GLU A 584 -15.27 -0.46 -36.11
C GLU A 584 -16.14 0.72 -35.67
N GLU A 585 -17.22 0.50 -34.93
CA GLU A 585 -18.04 1.58 -34.36
C GLU A 585 -17.26 2.42 -33.34
N ALA A 586 -16.47 1.76 -32.48
CA ALA A 586 -15.61 2.44 -31.53
C ALA A 586 -14.51 3.25 -32.22
N GLN A 587 -13.93 2.70 -33.29
CA GLN A 587 -12.95 3.39 -34.12
C GLN A 587 -13.58 4.61 -34.83
N ALA A 588 -14.75 4.46 -35.44
CA ALA A 588 -15.48 5.56 -36.07
C ALA A 588 -15.84 6.67 -35.06
N LYS A 589 -16.25 6.31 -33.84
CA LYS A 589 -16.50 7.27 -32.74
C LYS A 589 -15.22 8.01 -32.34
N TYR A 590 -14.06 7.35 -32.33
CA TYR A 590 -12.77 8.02 -32.10
C TYR A 590 -12.34 8.91 -33.27
N ASP A 591 -12.62 8.52 -34.50
CA ASP A 591 -12.36 9.33 -35.71
C ASP A 591 -13.28 10.56 -35.82
N ASP A 592 -14.49 10.49 -35.27
CA ASP A 592 -15.39 11.63 -35.06
C ASP A 592 -14.86 12.57 -33.97
N LEU A 593 -14.65 12.07 -32.75
CA LEU A 593 -14.19 12.86 -31.59
C LEU A 593 -12.87 13.61 -31.87
N LYS A 594 -11.94 13.02 -32.63
CA LYS A 594 -10.69 13.68 -33.04
C LYS A 594 -10.87 14.99 -33.83
N GLN A 595 -12.04 15.25 -34.42
CA GLN A 595 -12.30 16.48 -35.16
C GLN A 595 -12.55 17.69 -34.23
N PHE A 596 -12.83 17.46 -32.95
CA PHE A 596 -13.19 18.47 -31.95
C PHE A 596 -12.06 18.79 -30.96
N VAL A 597 -10.87 18.19 -31.12
CA VAL A 597 -9.75 18.34 -30.18
C VAL A 597 -9.10 19.73 -30.24
N SER A 598 -8.80 20.29 -29.06
CA SER A 598 -8.06 21.55 -28.95
C SER A 598 -6.58 21.29 -28.63
N ILE A 599 -5.72 21.43 -29.65
CA ILE A 599 -4.25 21.35 -29.47
C ILE A 599 -3.74 22.43 -28.50
N ASP A 600 -4.31 23.63 -28.56
CA ASP A 600 -3.97 24.73 -27.65
C ASP A 600 -4.39 24.43 -26.20
N GLY A 601 -5.57 23.82 -25.99
CA GLY A 601 -6.02 23.37 -24.66
C GLY A 601 -5.19 22.18 -24.14
N ALA A 602 -4.82 21.25 -25.01
CA ALA A 602 -3.93 20.13 -24.70
C ALA A 602 -2.55 20.60 -24.24
N LEU A 603 -1.94 21.55 -24.96
CA LEU A 603 -0.68 22.16 -24.58
C LEU A 603 -0.79 23.06 -23.33
N THR A 604 -1.97 23.62 -23.08
CA THR A 604 -2.27 24.33 -21.82
C THR A 604 -2.24 23.39 -20.62
N LEU A 605 -2.90 22.22 -20.69
CA LEU A 605 -2.80 21.18 -19.67
C LEU A 605 -1.35 20.72 -19.48
N TYR A 606 -0.66 20.42 -20.58
CA TYR A 606 0.73 19.97 -20.53
C TYR A 606 1.66 20.99 -19.87
N GLY A 607 1.49 22.28 -20.16
CA GLY A 607 2.25 23.36 -19.53
C GLY A 607 2.12 23.36 -18.01
N GLY A 608 0.90 23.21 -17.48
CA GLY A 608 0.67 23.13 -16.03
C GLY A 608 1.16 21.82 -15.39
N TRP A 609 1.08 20.69 -16.09
CA TRP A 609 1.52 19.39 -15.57
C TRP A 609 3.04 19.18 -15.61
N ALA A 610 3.70 19.65 -16.66
CA ALA A 610 5.14 19.46 -16.88
C ALA A 610 5.98 20.68 -16.44
N GLY A 611 5.38 21.86 -16.27
CA GLY A 611 6.10 23.11 -16.06
C GLY A 611 6.87 23.61 -17.30
N VAL A 612 6.49 23.17 -18.49
CA VAL A 612 7.18 23.47 -19.75
C VAL A 612 6.23 24.14 -20.74
N ASP A 613 6.46 25.41 -21.06
CA ASP A 613 5.73 26.12 -22.11
C ASP A 613 6.21 25.70 -23.50
N LEU A 614 5.39 24.92 -24.20
CA LEU A 614 5.65 24.48 -25.57
C LEU A 614 5.24 25.50 -26.65
N SER A 615 4.70 26.68 -26.28
CA SER A 615 4.47 27.76 -27.25
C SER A 615 5.75 28.48 -27.70
N GLN A 616 6.84 28.27 -26.95
CA GLN A 616 8.18 28.82 -27.25
C GLN A 616 8.84 28.19 -28.49
N VAL A 617 8.15 27.24 -29.15
CA VAL A 617 8.59 26.59 -30.39
C VAL A 617 7.43 26.52 -31.40
N PRO A 618 7.69 26.62 -32.72
CA PRO A 618 6.70 26.31 -33.75
C PRO A 618 6.12 24.90 -33.57
N LEU A 619 4.80 24.76 -33.73
CA LEU A 619 4.07 23.51 -33.47
C LEU A 619 4.65 22.27 -34.16
N ASP A 620 5.24 22.45 -35.34
CA ASP A 620 5.75 21.39 -36.21
C ASP A 620 7.29 21.28 -36.20
N GLN A 621 8.00 22.07 -35.37
CA GLN A 621 9.44 21.89 -35.18
C GLN A 621 9.72 20.61 -34.36
N PRO A 622 10.63 19.72 -34.80
CA PRO A 622 11.05 18.57 -34.00
C PRO A 622 11.79 19.02 -32.73
N LEU A 623 11.27 18.61 -31.56
CA LEU A 623 11.72 19.03 -30.23
C LEU A 623 13.17 18.62 -29.92
N GLN A 624 13.72 17.64 -30.64
CA GLN A 624 15.13 17.26 -30.55
C GLN A 624 16.10 18.40 -30.95
N TYR A 625 15.71 19.25 -31.91
CA TYR A 625 16.54 20.35 -32.43
C TYR A 625 16.36 21.67 -31.67
N VAL A 626 15.78 21.63 -30.48
CA VAL A 626 15.47 22.82 -29.67
C VAL A 626 16.56 23.02 -28.62
N GLU A 627 17.18 24.19 -28.57
CA GLU A 627 18.31 24.46 -27.66
C GLU A 627 17.89 24.61 -26.18
N ASN A 628 16.59 24.56 -25.86
CA ASN A 628 16.05 24.52 -24.49
C ASN A 628 16.10 23.10 -23.88
N ASP A 629 16.83 22.95 -22.77
CA ASP A 629 17.07 21.68 -22.06
C ASP A 629 15.79 20.98 -21.57
N SER A 630 14.81 21.74 -21.09
CA SER A 630 13.51 21.23 -20.64
C SER A 630 12.71 20.66 -21.82
N ILE A 631 12.70 21.35 -22.96
CA ILE A 631 12.02 20.89 -24.18
C ILE A 631 12.72 19.66 -24.78
N ARG A 632 14.06 19.58 -24.76
CA ARG A 632 14.76 18.31 -25.10
C ARG A 632 14.43 17.18 -24.12
N SER A 633 14.09 17.49 -22.87
CA SER A 633 13.58 16.50 -21.91
C SER A 633 12.18 15.99 -22.26
N VAL A 634 11.30 16.86 -22.77
CA VAL A 634 9.99 16.46 -23.33
C VAL A 634 10.18 15.47 -24.48
N ASN A 635 11.08 15.73 -25.43
CA ASN A 635 11.41 14.79 -26.51
C ASN A 635 11.88 13.43 -25.96
N ARG A 636 12.94 13.43 -25.12
CA ARG A 636 13.49 12.19 -24.53
C ARG A 636 12.47 11.40 -23.72
N MET A 637 11.53 12.07 -23.05
CA MET A 637 10.46 11.42 -22.30
C MET A 637 9.48 10.73 -23.24
N TRP A 638 8.96 11.45 -24.24
CA TRP A 638 7.95 10.90 -25.15
C TRP A 638 8.51 9.83 -26.08
N SER A 639 9.71 10.00 -26.66
CA SER A 639 10.37 8.94 -27.47
C SER A 639 10.50 7.63 -26.67
N LYS A 640 10.92 7.74 -25.40
CA LYS A 640 11.09 6.59 -24.49
C LYS A 640 9.76 5.97 -24.03
N GLN A 641 8.68 6.74 -23.96
CA GLN A 641 7.36 6.25 -23.53
C GLN A 641 6.56 5.62 -24.68
N SER A 642 6.71 6.11 -25.91
CA SER A 642 6.04 5.57 -27.09
C SER A 642 6.81 4.42 -27.76
N GLY A 643 8.14 4.37 -27.63
CA GLY A 643 8.99 3.50 -28.43
C GLY A 643 9.19 3.98 -29.88
N ILE A 644 8.86 5.24 -30.16
CA ILE A 644 9.05 5.89 -31.46
C ILE A 644 10.21 6.90 -31.31
N GLU A 645 11.28 6.72 -32.06
CA GLU A 645 12.46 7.59 -31.97
C GLU A 645 12.26 8.92 -32.73
N ASP A 646 12.45 10.02 -32.00
CA ASP A 646 13.00 11.29 -32.46
C ASP A 646 12.37 11.99 -33.69
N GLU A 647 11.04 12.05 -33.73
CA GLU A 647 10.31 13.12 -34.43
C GLU A 647 9.19 13.77 -33.60
N TRP A 648 9.30 13.87 -32.27
CA TRP A 648 8.26 14.55 -31.49
C TRP A 648 8.24 16.05 -31.82
N THR A 649 7.04 16.60 -32.03
CA THR A 649 6.76 18.04 -32.21
C THR A 649 5.75 18.48 -31.16
N ALA A 650 5.58 19.79 -30.92
CA ALA A 650 4.57 20.26 -29.97
C ALA A 650 3.15 19.87 -30.45
N ARG A 651 2.87 19.85 -31.76
CA ARG A 651 1.64 19.30 -32.33
C ARG A 651 1.44 17.84 -31.93
N LYS A 652 2.41 16.95 -32.21
CA LYS A 652 2.31 15.51 -31.88
C LYS A 652 2.10 15.28 -30.38
N VAL A 653 2.71 16.08 -29.51
CA VAL A 653 2.47 16.04 -28.05
C VAL A 653 1.03 16.44 -27.71
N GLY A 654 0.52 17.54 -28.28
CA GLY A 654 -0.86 17.99 -28.08
C GLY A 654 -1.89 16.97 -28.59
N GLU A 655 -1.73 16.47 -29.81
CA GLU A 655 -2.57 15.41 -30.41
C GLU A 655 -2.60 14.16 -29.53
N LYS A 656 -1.46 13.77 -28.95
CA LYS A 656 -1.35 12.55 -28.14
C LYS A 656 -2.09 12.63 -26.79
N ILE A 657 -2.30 13.83 -26.25
CA ILE A 657 -2.92 14.06 -24.93
C ILE A 657 -4.31 14.72 -25.01
N ALA A 658 -4.78 15.13 -26.18
CA ALA A 658 -6.04 15.86 -26.33
C ALA A 658 -7.30 15.02 -26.06
N ILE A 659 -7.17 13.70 -25.93
CA ILE A 659 -8.24 12.80 -25.44
C ILE A 659 -7.63 11.90 -24.36
N GLY A 660 -8.03 12.09 -23.11
CA GLY A 660 -7.56 11.32 -21.95
C GLY A 660 -6.25 11.78 -21.30
N GLY A 661 -5.72 12.96 -21.67
CA GLY A 661 -4.56 13.57 -21.02
C GLY A 661 -3.29 12.74 -21.08
N LEU A 662 -2.60 12.60 -19.94
CA LEU A 662 -1.43 11.71 -19.81
C LEU A 662 -1.81 10.25 -19.52
N GLY A 663 -3.05 9.85 -19.82
CA GLY A 663 -3.56 8.49 -19.68
C GLY A 663 -3.37 7.64 -20.94
N PRO A 664 -3.55 6.31 -20.82
CA PRO A 664 -3.83 5.45 -21.97
C PRO A 664 -5.25 5.67 -22.47
N LEU A 665 -5.40 5.70 -23.79
CA LEU A 665 -6.68 5.69 -24.49
C LEU A 665 -6.90 4.28 -25.07
N LEU A 666 -8.04 3.66 -24.72
CA LEU A 666 -8.48 2.39 -25.28
C LEU A 666 -9.63 2.64 -26.27
N VAL A 667 -9.52 2.07 -27.47
CA VAL A 667 -10.55 2.15 -28.51
C VAL A 667 -10.87 0.74 -28.99
N GLY A 668 -12.15 0.37 -28.98
CA GLY A 668 -12.63 -0.95 -29.41
C GLY A 668 -14.02 -1.27 -28.84
N SER A 669 -14.60 -2.38 -29.26
CA SER A 669 -15.85 -2.92 -28.73
C SER A 669 -15.78 -3.18 -27.23
N GLY A 670 -16.94 -3.25 -26.58
CA GLY A 670 -17.04 -3.56 -25.15
C GLY A 670 -16.27 -4.82 -24.73
N LYS A 671 -16.25 -5.85 -25.59
CA LYS A 671 -15.50 -7.10 -25.40
C LYS A 671 -13.99 -6.91 -25.53
N THR A 672 -13.53 -6.17 -26.55
CA THR A 672 -12.11 -5.87 -26.75
C THR A 672 -11.56 -5.05 -25.59
N VAL A 673 -12.29 -4.00 -25.18
CA VAL A 673 -11.93 -3.16 -24.03
C VAL A 673 -11.94 -3.94 -22.72
N ALA A 674 -12.99 -4.71 -22.42
CA ALA A 674 -13.06 -5.53 -21.21
C ALA A 674 -11.86 -6.48 -21.09
N LYS A 675 -11.52 -7.19 -22.18
CA LYS A 675 -10.33 -8.06 -22.24
C LYS A 675 -9.04 -7.29 -21.97
N THR A 676 -8.87 -6.08 -22.54
CA THR A 676 -7.68 -5.26 -22.27
C THR A 676 -7.60 -4.81 -20.82
N LEU A 677 -8.71 -4.40 -20.19
CA LEU A 677 -8.74 -4.02 -18.78
C LEU A 677 -8.35 -5.20 -17.87
N GLU A 678 -8.81 -6.42 -18.18
CA GLU A 678 -8.40 -7.65 -17.49
C GLU A 678 -6.90 -7.96 -17.64
N GLU A 679 -6.37 -7.90 -18.86
CA GLU A 679 -4.94 -8.11 -19.12
C GLU A 679 -4.08 -7.10 -18.37
N TRP A 680 -4.52 -5.84 -18.26
CA TRP A 680 -3.84 -4.81 -17.50
C TRP A 680 -3.85 -5.11 -15.99
N VAL A 681 -5.00 -5.52 -15.43
CA VAL A 681 -5.15 -5.90 -14.02
C VAL A 681 -4.24 -7.08 -13.66
N ASP A 682 -4.18 -8.10 -14.52
CA ASP A 682 -3.38 -9.31 -14.27
C ASP A 682 -1.87 -9.12 -14.52
N ILE A 683 -1.48 -8.25 -15.46
CA ILE A 683 -0.07 -7.97 -15.76
C ILE A 683 0.55 -6.99 -14.74
N THR A 684 -0.21 -5.98 -14.30
CA THR A 684 0.35 -4.83 -13.54
C THR A 684 0.09 -4.86 -12.03
N ASP A 685 -0.87 -5.66 -11.56
CA ASP A 685 -1.37 -5.68 -10.16
C ASP A 685 -2.12 -4.39 -9.72
N VAL A 686 -2.63 -3.57 -10.65
CA VAL A 686 -3.64 -2.54 -10.32
C VAL A 686 -4.92 -3.17 -9.79
N ASP A 687 -5.59 -2.48 -8.86
CA ASP A 687 -6.87 -2.90 -8.29
C ASP A 687 -8.06 -2.46 -9.15
N GLY A 688 -7.90 -1.34 -9.87
CA GLY A 688 -9.00 -0.76 -10.63
C GLY A 688 -8.59 0.39 -11.53
N PHE A 689 -9.60 1.11 -12.01
CA PHE A 689 -9.45 2.18 -13.00
C PHE A 689 -10.16 3.46 -12.55
N ASN A 690 -9.47 4.59 -12.73
CA ASN A 690 -10.08 5.92 -12.76
C ASN A 690 -10.38 6.25 -14.22
N LEU A 691 -11.64 6.09 -14.62
CA LEU A 691 -12.10 6.20 -16.00
C LEU A 691 -12.43 7.65 -16.32
N ALA A 692 -11.58 8.32 -17.11
CA ALA A 692 -11.83 9.66 -17.61
C ALA A 692 -12.72 9.64 -18.86
N TYR A 693 -13.48 10.71 -19.06
CA TYR A 693 -14.36 10.86 -20.22
C TYR A 693 -13.66 11.48 -21.44
N ALA A 694 -14.14 11.11 -22.64
CA ALA A 694 -13.98 11.90 -23.85
C ALA A 694 -15.11 12.94 -23.91
N THR A 695 -16.36 12.47 -23.83
CA THR A 695 -17.57 13.29 -23.62
C THR A 695 -18.36 12.82 -22.40
N SER A 696 -19.02 13.72 -21.68
CA SER A 696 -19.82 13.43 -20.48
C SER A 696 -21.30 13.80 -20.70
N PRO A 697 -22.27 12.94 -20.31
CA PRO A 697 -22.10 11.61 -19.69
C PRO A 697 -21.76 10.49 -20.68
N GLY A 698 -21.76 10.75 -22.00
CA GLY A 698 -21.75 9.72 -23.04
C GLY A 698 -20.68 8.63 -22.91
N THR A 699 -19.46 8.97 -22.51
CA THR A 699 -18.40 7.98 -22.26
C THR A 699 -18.78 6.97 -21.17
N PHE A 700 -19.47 7.42 -20.11
CA PHE A 700 -19.93 6.55 -19.04
C PHE A 700 -21.16 5.73 -19.46
N GLU A 701 -22.05 6.29 -20.29
CA GLU A 701 -23.19 5.57 -20.88
C GLU A 701 -22.68 4.40 -21.75
N ASP A 702 -21.73 4.67 -22.65
CA ASP A 702 -21.04 3.69 -23.50
C ASP A 702 -20.34 2.58 -22.70
N ILE A 703 -19.61 2.93 -21.64
CA ILE A 703 -18.91 1.95 -20.77
C ILE A 703 -19.93 1.04 -20.06
N ILE A 704 -21.07 1.60 -19.64
CA ILE A 704 -22.14 0.86 -18.94
C ILE A 704 -22.91 -0.05 -19.88
N GLU A 705 -23.11 0.35 -21.13
CA GLU A 705 -23.80 -0.47 -22.15
C GLU A 705 -22.89 -1.61 -22.68
N TYR A 706 -21.63 -1.32 -23.01
CA TYR A 706 -20.79 -2.26 -23.76
C TYR A 706 -19.74 -3.00 -22.90
N VAL A 707 -19.05 -2.30 -21.98
CA VAL A 707 -17.88 -2.87 -21.26
C VAL A 707 -18.30 -3.58 -19.96
N VAL A 708 -19.18 -2.96 -19.19
CA VAL A 708 -19.65 -3.48 -17.89
C VAL A 708 -20.31 -4.86 -17.99
N PRO A 709 -21.14 -5.20 -19.01
CA PRO A 709 -21.71 -6.54 -19.13
C PRO A 709 -20.66 -7.63 -19.38
N GLU A 710 -19.65 -7.37 -20.21
CA GLU A 710 -18.56 -8.33 -20.45
C GLU A 710 -17.68 -8.52 -19.21
N LEU A 711 -17.40 -7.46 -18.44
CA LEU A 711 -16.69 -7.56 -17.15
C LEU A 711 -17.49 -8.28 -16.05
N ARG A 712 -18.83 -8.22 -16.07
CA ARG A 712 -19.68 -9.05 -15.20
C ARG A 712 -19.65 -10.52 -15.62
N LYS A 713 -19.71 -10.78 -16.93
CA LYS A 713 -19.67 -12.10 -17.55
C LYS A 713 -18.34 -12.85 -17.35
N SER A 714 -17.22 -12.13 -17.19
CA SER A 714 -15.93 -12.70 -16.76
C SER A 714 -15.74 -12.77 -15.23
N GLY A 715 -16.75 -12.40 -14.44
CA GLY A 715 -16.71 -12.43 -12.96
C GLY A 715 -15.91 -11.29 -12.33
N ARG A 716 -15.37 -10.37 -13.12
CA ARG A 716 -14.55 -9.24 -12.66
C ARG A 716 -15.35 -8.13 -11.99
N LEU A 717 -16.67 -8.07 -12.22
CA LEU A 717 -17.60 -7.17 -11.53
C LEU A 717 -18.68 -7.95 -10.76
N PRO A 718 -19.18 -7.41 -9.64
CA PRO A 718 -20.31 -7.98 -8.93
C PRO A 718 -21.57 -8.16 -9.81
N PRO A 719 -22.39 -9.20 -9.56
CA PRO A 719 -23.73 -9.34 -10.13
C PRO A 719 -24.60 -8.10 -9.87
N VAL A 720 -25.55 -7.85 -10.78
CA VAL A 720 -26.47 -6.68 -10.72
C VAL A 720 -27.40 -6.77 -9.51
N ASP A 721 -27.81 -7.99 -9.18
CA ASP A 721 -28.74 -8.41 -8.14
C ASP A 721 -28.05 -8.67 -6.79
N GLN A 722 -26.75 -8.41 -6.65
CA GLN A 722 -26.05 -8.53 -5.36
C GLN A 722 -26.50 -7.42 -4.39
N GLU A 723 -27.54 -7.70 -3.60
CA GLU A 723 -27.87 -6.91 -2.42
C GLU A 723 -26.85 -7.15 -1.28
N ASP A 724 -26.48 -6.08 -0.59
CA ASP A 724 -25.60 -6.16 0.57
C ASP A 724 -26.46 -6.41 1.82
N ALA A 725 -26.12 -7.43 2.63
CA ALA A 725 -26.92 -7.84 3.81
C ALA A 725 -27.11 -6.73 4.87
N ARG A 726 -26.34 -5.65 4.76
CA ARG A 726 -26.56 -4.33 5.36
C ARG A 726 -25.95 -3.26 4.44
N PRO A 727 -26.27 -1.97 4.61
CA PRO A 727 -25.46 -0.90 4.05
C PRO A 727 -23.98 -1.06 4.42
N LEU A 728 -23.12 -0.96 3.41
CA LEU A 728 -21.67 -0.98 3.53
C LEU A 728 -21.11 0.44 3.34
N THR A 729 -20.08 0.77 4.11
CA THR A 729 -19.26 1.96 3.87
C THR A 729 -18.40 1.79 2.61
N LEU A 730 -17.86 2.90 2.07
CA LEU A 730 -16.94 2.85 0.92
C LEU A 730 -15.68 2.03 1.24
N ARG A 731 -15.11 2.21 2.44
CA ARG A 731 -13.98 1.41 2.92
C ARG A 731 -14.29 -0.11 2.94
N GLU A 732 -15.50 -0.50 3.32
CA GLU A 732 -15.94 -1.91 3.29
C GLU A 732 -16.18 -2.42 1.87
N ARG A 733 -16.80 -1.63 0.99
CA ARG A 733 -16.99 -1.97 -0.44
C ARG A 733 -15.68 -2.22 -1.17
N LEU A 734 -14.60 -1.55 -0.75
CA LEU A 734 -13.23 -1.71 -1.26
C LEU A 734 -12.42 -2.80 -0.50
N GLY A 735 -13.08 -3.60 0.34
CA GLY A 735 -12.50 -4.77 1.00
C GLY A 735 -11.80 -4.50 2.34
N GLY A 736 -12.09 -3.37 2.99
CA GLY A 736 -11.66 -3.04 4.35
C GLY A 736 -12.74 -3.30 5.42
N ASN A 737 -12.55 -2.71 6.60
CA ASN A 737 -13.59 -2.57 7.64
C ASN A 737 -14.21 -1.17 7.56
N ALA A 738 -15.29 -0.86 8.30
CA ALA A 738 -15.83 0.50 8.33
C ALA A 738 -14.80 1.56 8.78
N HIS A 739 -13.98 1.22 9.79
CA HIS A 739 -12.91 2.05 10.31
C HIS A 739 -11.54 1.66 9.71
N VAL A 740 -10.57 2.57 9.82
CA VAL A 740 -9.15 2.35 9.47
C VAL A 740 -8.54 1.09 10.13
N ALA A 741 -7.62 0.43 9.43
CA ALA A 741 -6.95 -0.78 9.91
C ALA A 741 -5.95 -0.50 11.06
N PRO A 742 -5.62 -1.48 11.93
CA PRO A 742 -4.66 -1.30 13.03
C PRO A 742 -3.24 -0.83 12.64
N THR A 743 -2.83 -1.08 11.40
CA THR A 743 -1.54 -0.64 10.84
C THR A 743 -1.59 0.77 10.22
N HIS A 744 -2.77 1.39 10.14
CA HIS A 744 -2.93 2.72 9.56
C HIS A 744 -2.60 3.83 10.60
N PRO A 745 -1.87 4.90 10.24
CA PRO A 745 -1.40 5.92 11.19
C PRO A 745 -2.50 6.60 12.02
N ALA A 746 -3.73 6.69 11.51
CA ALA A 746 -4.87 7.24 12.26
C ALA A 746 -5.29 6.37 13.45
N TYR A 747 -5.13 5.04 13.37
CA TYR A 747 -5.59 4.09 14.39
C TYR A 747 -4.94 4.34 15.77
N LYS A 748 -3.69 4.84 15.80
CA LYS A 748 -2.99 5.16 17.05
C LYS A 748 -3.64 6.27 17.88
N TYR A 749 -4.56 7.05 17.30
CA TYR A 749 -5.34 8.07 18.00
C TYR A 749 -6.69 7.57 18.51
N LYS A 750 -7.12 6.37 18.11
CA LYS A 750 -8.39 5.79 18.55
C LYS A 750 -8.33 5.49 20.05
N ILE A 751 -9.17 6.16 20.83
CA ILE A 751 -9.30 5.87 22.27
C ILE A 751 -9.94 4.48 22.45
N SER A 752 -9.14 3.54 22.93
CA SER A 752 -9.58 2.26 23.49
C SER A 752 -9.63 2.36 25.02
N LYS A 753 -10.66 1.75 25.61
CA LYS A 753 -10.79 1.56 27.06
C LYS A 753 -9.87 0.44 27.55
#